data_AF-A0A7W0L482-F1
#
_entry.id   AF-A0A7W0L482-F1
#
_cell.length_a   1.000
_cell.length_b   1.000
_cell.length_c   1.000
_cell.angle_alpha   90.00
_cell.angle_beta   90.00
_cell.angle_gamma   90.00
#
_symmetry.space_group_name_H-M   'P 1'
#
loop_
_entity.id
_entity.type
_entity.pdbx_description
1 polymer ?
#
loop_
_entity_poly.entity_id
_entity_poly.type
_entity_poly.pdbx_seq_one_letter_code
_entity_poly.pdbx_strand_id
1 'polypeptide(L)'
;MSKRKPSIRRPTTLFERPGPWIGLFGFIAVLLLILAFLGIRALQDDPSRSATWLLIVLIGFIALVLILVTFFYSARKRSLQERLGGTMMAWFKSHIWLGLVALIAALAHAALFPFSGSLTSGKITTILLILLVASGIAWRVVYGSTPRKVPGDVGNLSLIDTRKRVDELTIEIEKIKVGRSEAFQSAVDDLAMRRRSLPEIEHYLRGLDENELQAWERAKITAMNLERESARSERQRKYARFMQGWRSVHLPLAALLLGALIFHLGDAFNVGRVFDSEPEKTFASSEDCSTCHAEIVDEWKLSMHRNAQTSTTTRAQTPVTLREEPGFGKACVNCHAPTGVKFTQTAVFPLFEPDPVNNPAGVENEGVTCVICHTREEPPDEGEGASDDFAIGERGHFDLGTMFGPPLDDAIPNSAHDIETGFMGDDNSSSQMCAACHNVIVDIDPNDGNPPVEVDPDADHNDSDGDGVLDENDFSDRDDLLILQTTYNEWEDYLSEFGDDAESCVDCHMFPLDPGEIASQPPALGAPERERNLHSFTGVDYDMNASYYTQPGMPEDGMEIVLEERELLLRNTVALTVDVGEVNENGNVNATVNLRNLTGHSFPSGFAFARQWWIEISAQTASGQEVCLTAINTPDGIQIPSPCASGVIEEVQDELKTCDLTGTSLDNSDAASKGFDGDVIFNPESISPLEDCDPWLTNMQKILTDGDDNGDRVLEEVSFQSFKPDIVRLRTRVIDDDLTDDFPQTILKEMKPEETRSFTYTFDASGAGGEAIDVTATMRMRHSPPYFVRSFDDEGTFAGGLNSGDLLANMTVVDIASNKELPDDITTPPAADFATERLFASGRAERPRVTEKAGSAPVRGGALLLALLVLPLAVGVRRGLRHEP
;
A
#
# COMPACT_ATOMS: atom_id res chain seq x y z
N MET A 1 -54.25 43.84 -47.17
CA MET A 1 -54.30 43.16 -45.85
C MET A 1 -54.83 41.74 -46.04
N SER A 2 -53.96 40.73 -46.01
CA SER A 2 -54.35 39.31 -46.10
C SER A 2 -54.44 38.73 -44.68
N LYS A 3 -55.62 38.26 -44.29
CA LYS A 3 -55.88 37.62 -42.98
C LYS A 3 -55.10 36.29 -42.92
N ARG A 4 -54.10 36.20 -42.03
CA ARG A 4 -53.45 34.93 -41.68
C ARG A 4 -54.51 33.97 -41.15
N LYS A 5 -54.61 32.78 -41.75
CA LYS A 5 -55.40 31.67 -41.21
C LYS A 5 -54.88 31.32 -39.81
N PRO A 6 -55.75 31.02 -38.83
CA PRO A 6 -55.32 30.59 -37.51
C PRO A 6 -54.59 29.25 -37.60
N SER A 7 -53.38 29.17 -37.04
CA SER A 7 -52.60 27.93 -36.97
C SER A 7 -53.33 26.93 -36.06
N ILE A 8 -53.80 25.82 -36.61
CA ILE A 8 -54.39 24.73 -35.81
C ILE A 8 -53.26 24.11 -34.99
N ARG A 9 -53.19 24.42 -33.69
CA ARG A 9 -52.26 23.77 -32.76
C ARG A 9 -52.89 22.46 -32.31
N ARG A 10 -52.24 21.33 -32.62
CA ARG A 10 -52.61 20.01 -32.10
C ARG A 10 -52.63 20.06 -30.55
N PRO A 11 -53.69 19.57 -29.89
CA PRO A 11 -53.70 19.47 -28.43
C PRO A 11 -52.60 18.50 -27.98
N THR A 12 -51.71 18.97 -27.11
CA THR A 12 -50.64 18.15 -26.53
C THR A 12 -51.25 17.14 -25.56
N THR A 13 -50.88 15.87 -25.67
CA THR A 13 -51.32 14.85 -24.71
C THR A 13 -50.67 15.07 -23.34
N LEU A 14 -51.19 14.46 -22.27
CA LEU A 14 -50.67 14.59 -20.90
C LEU A 14 -49.14 14.31 -20.85
N PHE A 15 -48.71 13.22 -21.49
CA PHE A 15 -47.31 12.77 -21.56
C PHE A 15 -46.44 13.60 -22.52
N GLU A 16 -47.00 14.54 -23.27
CA GLU A 16 -46.25 15.52 -24.06
C GLU A 16 -45.94 16.80 -23.26
N ARG A 17 -46.46 16.94 -22.04
CA ARG A 17 -46.09 18.03 -21.11
C ARG A 17 -44.90 17.62 -20.23
N PRO A 18 -44.03 18.54 -19.79
CA PRO A 18 -42.87 18.19 -18.97
C PRO A 18 -43.25 17.86 -17.50
N GLY A 19 -44.28 18.52 -16.95
CA GLY A 19 -44.68 18.38 -15.54
C GLY A 19 -44.91 16.94 -15.05
N PRO A 20 -45.69 16.09 -15.76
CA PRO A 20 -45.91 14.71 -15.33
C PRO A 20 -44.63 13.86 -15.27
N TRP A 21 -43.67 14.10 -16.16
CA TRP A 21 -42.37 13.42 -16.13
C TRP A 21 -41.53 13.91 -14.94
N ILE A 22 -41.48 15.22 -14.70
CA ILE A 22 -40.76 15.79 -13.55
C ILE A 22 -41.27 15.20 -12.23
N GLY A 23 -42.60 15.14 -12.04
CA GLY A 23 -43.20 14.60 -10.83
C GLY A 23 -42.92 13.10 -10.65
N LEU A 24 -43.16 12.29 -11.69
CA LEU A 24 -42.96 10.84 -11.62
C LEU A 24 -41.50 10.47 -11.38
N PHE A 25 -40.57 11.03 -12.16
CA PHE A 25 -39.15 10.67 -12.07
C PHE A 25 -38.45 11.32 -10.88
N GLY A 26 -38.89 12.50 -10.45
CA GLY A 26 -38.47 13.08 -9.17
C GLY A 26 -38.86 12.18 -8.00
N PHE A 27 -40.08 11.65 -8.01
CA PHE A 27 -40.53 10.69 -6.98
C PHE A 27 -39.70 9.39 -7.00
N ILE A 28 -39.43 8.81 -8.18
CA ILE A 28 -38.59 7.62 -8.30
C ILE A 28 -37.17 7.89 -7.79
N ALA A 29 -36.57 9.02 -8.16
CA ALA A 29 -35.24 9.40 -7.67
C ALA A 29 -35.21 9.53 -6.14
N VAL A 30 -36.21 10.18 -5.54
CA VAL A 30 -36.32 10.30 -4.08
C VAL A 30 -36.50 8.93 -3.42
N LEU A 31 -37.35 8.07 -3.97
CA LEU A 31 -37.51 6.70 -3.45
C LEU A 31 -36.21 5.90 -3.51
N LEU A 32 -35.44 6.02 -4.58
CA LEU A 32 -34.14 5.34 -4.69
C LEU A 32 -33.14 5.82 -3.66
N LEU A 33 -33.08 7.14 -3.43
CA LEU A 33 -32.22 7.70 -2.39
C LEU A 33 -32.66 7.28 -0.99
N ILE A 34 -33.98 7.20 -0.73
CA ILE A 34 -34.52 6.68 0.53
C ILE A 34 -34.18 5.20 0.70
N LEU A 35 -34.34 4.39 -0.35
CA LEU A 35 -34.01 2.96 -0.31
C LEU A 35 -32.52 2.74 -0.06
N ALA A 36 -31.65 3.50 -0.73
CA ALA A 36 -30.22 3.46 -0.47
C ALA A 36 -29.90 3.87 0.98
N PHE A 37 -30.48 4.97 1.46
CA PHE A 37 -30.25 5.44 2.84
C PHE A 37 -30.74 4.45 3.90
N LEU A 38 -31.95 3.91 3.75
CA LEU A 38 -32.50 2.91 4.68
C LEU A 38 -31.73 1.59 4.60
N GLY A 39 -31.29 1.19 3.41
CA GLY A 39 -30.42 0.03 3.23
C GLY A 39 -29.10 0.20 3.99
N ILE A 40 -28.41 1.33 3.79
CA ILE A 40 -27.18 1.66 4.51
C ILE A 40 -27.39 1.65 6.03
N ARG A 41 -28.51 2.21 6.51
CA ARG A 41 -28.86 2.19 7.94
C ARG A 41 -29.09 0.78 8.47
N ALA A 42 -29.78 -0.07 7.72
CA ALA A 42 -29.99 -1.46 8.10
C ALA A 42 -28.67 -2.25 8.16
N LEU A 43 -27.71 -1.93 7.28
CA LEU A 43 -26.38 -2.53 7.31
C LEU A 43 -25.57 -2.14 8.53
N GLN A 44 -25.79 -0.95 9.12
CA GLN A 44 -25.11 -0.59 10.38
C GLN A 44 -25.58 -1.46 11.57
N ASP A 45 -26.80 -2.01 11.50
CA ASP A 45 -27.33 -2.91 12.54
C ASP A 45 -26.95 -4.39 12.27
N ASP A 46 -26.65 -4.74 11.01
CA ASP A 46 -26.22 -6.06 10.55
C ASP A 46 -25.16 -5.86 9.44
N PRO A 47 -23.86 -5.74 9.79
CA PRO A 47 -22.80 -5.44 8.84
C PRO A 47 -22.40 -6.63 7.97
N SER A 48 -23.19 -7.71 7.98
CA SER A 48 -22.87 -8.92 7.22
C SER A 48 -22.65 -8.62 5.74
N ARG A 49 -21.65 -9.28 5.20
CA ARG A 49 -21.28 -9.18 3.79
C ARG A 49 -22.43 -9.52 2.88
N SER A 50 -23.20 -10.55 3.24
CA SER A 50 -24.35 -11.02 2.43
C SER A 50 -25.44 -9.95 2.31
N ALA A 51 -25.76 -9.23 3.39
CA ALA A 51 -26.72 -8.14 3.39
C ALA A 51 -26.21 -6.97 2.54
N THR A 52 -24.94 -6.61 2.69
CA THR A 52 -24.29 -5.53 1.92
C THR A 52 -24.31 -5.86 0.43
N TRP A 53 -23.95 -7.09 0.07
CA TRP A 53 -23.95 -7.52 -1.31
C TRP A 53 -25.35 -7.50 -1.95
N LEU A 54 -26.37 -7.99 -1.24
CA LEU A 54 -27.76 -7.94 -1.72
C LEU A 54 -28.24 -6.52 -2.01
N LEU A 55 -27.90 -5.55 -1.16
CA LEU A 55 -28.25 -4.15 -1.37
C LEU A 55 -27.59 -3.58 -2.64
N ILE A 56 -26.30 -3.86 -2.82
CA ILE A 56 -25.51 -3.43 -3.97
C ILE A 56 -26.10 -4.02 -5.27
N VAL A 57 -26.38 -5.34 -5.30
CA VAL A 57 -27.01 -6.02 -6.45
C VAL A 57 -28.38 -5.42 -6.76
N LEU A 58 -29.19 -5.18 -5.74
CA LEU A 58 -30.54 -4.64 -5.93
C LEU A 58 -30.51 -3.27 -6.62
N ILE A 59 -29.67 -2.35 -6.14
CA ILE A 59 -29.55 -1.01 -6.73
C ILE A 59 -28.89 -1.09 -8.11
N GLY A 60 -27.88 -1.96 -8.28
CA GLY A 60 -27.24 -2.21 -9.57
C GLY A 60 -28.21 -2.76 -10.62
N PHE A 61 -29.08 -3.71 -10.24
CA PHE A 61 -30.13 -4.25 -11.10
C PHE A 61 -31.14 -3.17 -11.50
N ILE A 62 -31.55 -2.30 -10.58
CA ILE A 62 -32.42 -1.16 -10.89
C ILE A 62 -31.73 -0.23 -11.90
N ALA A 63 -30.46 0.10 -11.70
CA ALA A 63 -29.69 0.93 -12.63
C ALA A 63 -29.60 0.27 -14.02
N LEU A 64 -29.29 -1.03 -14.09
CA LEU A 64 -29.23 -1.82 -15.32
C LEU A 64 -30.56 -1.76 -16.09
N VAL A 65 -31.68 -2.04 -15.41
CA VAL A 65 -33.01 -1.99 -16.03
C VAL A 65 -33.31 -0.59 -16.57
N LEU A 66 -33.04 0.46 -15.79
CA LEU A 66 -33.25 1.84 -16.23
C LEU A 66 -32.41 2.17 -17.47
N ILE A 67 -31.12 1.80 -17.48
CA ILE A 67 -30.21 1.97 -18.62
C ILE A 67 -30.77 1.24 -19.84
N LEU A 68 -31.08 -0.05 -19.73
CA LEU A 68 -31.59 -0.85 -20.86
C LEU A 68 -32.89 -0.28 -21.44
N VAL A 69 -33.81 0.20 -20.60
CA VAL A 69 -35.06 0.85 -21.05
C VAL A 69 -34.76 2.12 -21.87
N THR A 70 -33.70 2.87 -21.58
CA THR A 70 -33.34 4.03 -22.40
C THR A 70 -32.98 3.66 -23.84
N PHE A 71 -32.43 2.45 -24.08
CA PHE A 71 -32.10 1.96 -25.42
C PHE A 71 -33.34 1.55 -26.23
N PHE A 72 -34.46 1.20 -25.59
CA PHE A 72 -35.72 0.89 -26.29
C PHE A 72 -36.24 2.06 -27.13
N TYR A 73 -35.98 3.31 -26.75
CA TYR A 73 -36.30 4.47 -27.60
C TYR A 73 -35.59 4.38 -28.96
N SER A 74 -34.31 4.01 -28.97
CA SER A 74 -33.52 3.85 -30.19
C SER A 74 -34.04 2.69 -31.05
N ALA A 75 -34.41 1.57 -30.44
CA ALA A 75 -35.02 0.43 -31.14
C ALA A 75 -36.37 0.82 -31.77
N ARG A 76 -37.26 1.48 -31.01
CA ARG A 76 -38.56 1.93 -31.52
C ARG A 76 -38.44 2.88 -32.69
N LYS A 77 -37.51 3.83 -32.63
CA LYS A 77 -37.26 4.80 -33.70
C LYS A 77 -36.76 4.13 -35.00
N ARG A 78 -36.13 2.96 -34.92
CA ARG A 78 -35.49 2.30 -36.07
C ARG A 78 -36.32 1.14 -36.65
N SER A 79 -37.06 0.39 -35.84
CA SER A 79 -37.66 -0.89 -36.28
C SER A 79 -39.08 -1.18 -35.78
N LEU A 80 -39.58 -0.51 -34.73
CA LEU A 80 -40.87 -0.86 -34.08
C LEU A 80 -41.92 0.26 -34.14
N GLN A 81 -41.76 1.21 -35.06
CA GLN A 81 -42.52 2.46 -35.10
C GLN A 81 -44.04 2.25 -35.25
N GLU A 82 -44.49 1.12 -35.81
CA GLU A 82 -45.91 0.81 -36.05
C GLU A 82 -46.54 -0.12 -35.00
N ARG A 83 -45.75 -0.81 -34.14
CA ARG A 83 -46.27 -1.83 -33.21
C ARG A 83 -46.49 -1.34 -31.78
N LEU A 84 -45.94 -0.18 -31.41
CA LEU A 84 -45.91 0.31 -30.03
C LEU A 84 -46.65 1.64 -29.86
N GLY A 85 -47.59 1.66 -28.90
CA GLY A 85 -48.40 2.82 -28.55
C GLY A 85 -47.60 4.02 -28.04
N GLY A 86 -48.22 5.21 -28.04
CA GLY A 86 -47.64 6.47 -27.55
C GLY A 86 -46.93 7.32 -28.61
N THR A 87 -46.80 8.63 -28.34
CA THR A 87 -46.22 9.57 -29.32
C THR A 87 -44.69 9.57 -29.29
N MET A 88 -44.04 9.83 -30.42
CA MET A 88 -42.56 9.92 -30.49
C MET A 88 -41.97 10.92 -29.47
N MET A 89 -42.71 11.98 -29.16
CA MET A 89 -42.33 12.98 -28.18
C MET A 89 -42.36 12.43 -26.75
N ALA A 90 -43.36 11.61 -26.40
CA ALA A 90 -43.44 10.99 -25.07
C ALA A 90 -42.27 10.01 -24.84
N TRP A 91 -41.96 9.17 -25.84
CA TRP A 91 -40.82 8.24 -25.78
C TRP A 91 -39.46 8.96 -25.71
N PHE A 92 -39.30 10.06 -26.44
CA PHE A 92 -38.09 10.88 -26.34
C PHE A 92 -37.90 11.49 -24.94
N LYS A 93 -38.99 11.94 -24.32
CA LYS A 93 -38.94 12.44 -22.94
C LYS A 93 -38.63 11.34 -21.93
N SER A 94 -39.23 10.17 -22.10
CA SER A 94 -38.92 8.98 -21.30
C SER A 94 -37.42 8.66 -21.32
N HIS A 95 -36.79 8.62 -22.49
CA HIS A 95 -35.34 8.40 -22.62
C HIS A 95 -34.49 9.39 -21.80
N ILE A 96 -34.85 10.68 -21.83
CA ILE A 96 -34.11 11.71 -21.08
C ILE A 96 -34.27 11.51 -19.57
N TRP A 97 -35.51 11.38 -19.09
CA TRP A 97 -35.78 11.29 -17.65
C TRP A 97 -35.30 9.96 -17.05
N LEU A 98 -35.50 8.86 -17.76
CA LEU A 98 -34.94 7.56 -17.36
C LEU A 98 -33.42 7.58 -17.37
N GLY A 99 -32.77 8.25 -18.33
CA GLY A 99 -31.31 8.38 -18.35
C GLY A 99 -30.78 9.17 -17.15
N LEU A 100 -31.48 10.21 -16.69
CA LEU A 100 -31.11 10.95 -15.49
C LEU A 100 -31.31 10.11 -14.21
N VAL A 101 -32.43 9.40 -14.10
CA VAL A 101 -32.67 8.54 -12.93
C VAL A 101 -31.74 7.32 -12.93
N ALA A 102 -31.39 6.78 -14.09
CA ALA A 102 -30.36 5.75 -14.24
C ALA A 102 -29.01 6.22 -13.72
N LEU A 103 -28.62 7.47 -14.00
CA LEU A 103 -27.40 8.06 -13.45
C LEU A 103 -27.47 8.17 -11.93
N ILE A 104 -28.59 8.62 -11.36
CA ILE A 104 -28.76 8.69 -9.90
C ILE A 104 -28.64 7.28 -9.28
N ALA A 105 -29.29 6.27 -9.87
CA ALA A 105 -29.21 4.89 -9.41
C ALA A 105 -27.78 4.34 -9.50
N ALA A 106 -27.07 4.60 -10.60
CA ALA A 106 -25.68 4.18 -10.78
C ALA A 106 -24.74 4.88 -9.80
N LEU A 107 -24.94 6.17 -9.52
CA LEU A 107 -24.17 6.88 -8.49
C LEU A 107 -24.46 6.36 -7.08
N ALA A 108 -25.72 6.02 -6.78
CA ALA A 108 -26.08 5.39 -5.51
C ALA A 108 -25.46 4.00 -5.37
N HIS A 109 -25.43 3.20 -6.44
CA HIS A 109 -24.73 1.92 -6.49
C HIS A 109 -23.21 2.09 -6.29
N ALA A 110 -22.59 3.06 -6.96
CA ALA A 110 -21.17 3.33 -6.82
C ALA A 110 -20.80 3.88 -5.44
N ALA A 111 -21.70 4.61 -4.78
CA ALA A 111 -21.49 5.17 -3.45
C ALA A 111 -21.55 4.15 -2.30
N LEU A 112 -21.88 2.89 -2.60
CA LEU A 112 -21.81 1.76 -1.67
C LEU A 112 -20.45 1.04 -1.72
N PHE A 113 -19.54 1.46 -2.60
CA PHE A 113 -18.15 1.01 -2.64
C PHE A 113 -17.21 2.13 -2.20
N PRO A 114 -16.06 1.79 -1.60
CA PRO A 114 -15.04 2.77 -1.23
C PRO A 114 -14.40 3.44 -2.46
N PHE A 115 -14.06 4.72 -2.32
CA PHE A 115 -13.32 5.44 -3.35
C PHE A 115 -11.81 5.20 -3.20
N SER A 116 -11.31 4.12 -3.81
CA SER A 116 -9.86 3.88 -3.94
C SER A 116 -9.25 4.63 -5.14
N GLY A 117 -7.92 4.74 -5.19
CA GLY A 117 -7.16 5.28 -6.32
C GLY A 117 -7.17 4.40 -7.59
N SER A 118 -7.51 3.11 -7.47
CA SER A 118 -7.49 2.14 -8.57
C SER A 118 -8.65 2.31 -9.56
N LEU A 119 -8.39 2.06 -10.85
CA LEU A 119 -9.42 2.14 -11.91
C LEU A 119 -10.14 0.81 -12.08
N THR A 120 -11.29 0.64 -11.42
CA THR A 120 -12.13 -0.56 -11.55
C THR A 120 -13.07 -0.51 -12.76
N SER A 121 -13.54 -1.67 -13.22
CA SER A 121 -14.53 -1.80 -14.31
C SER A 121 -15.81 -0.98 -14.04
N GLY A 122 -16.25 -0.94 -12.78
CA GLY A 122 -17.40 -0.16 -12.32
C GLY A 122 -17.17 1.36 -12.40
N LYS A 123 -15.98 1.85 -12.02
CA LYS A 123 -15.60 3.27 -12.13
C LYS A 123 -15.59 3.72 -13.60
N ILE A 124 -14.99 2.92 -14.48
CA ILE A 124 -14.96 3.20 -15.93
C ILE A 124 -16.40 3.26 -16.49
N THR A 125 -17.25 2.29 -16.14
CA THR A 125 -18.66 2.25 -16.57
C THR A 125 -19.43 3.47 -16.10
N THR A 126 -19.22 3.89 -14.85
CA THR A 126 -19.86 5.08 -14.26
C THR A 126 -19.40 6.36 -14.95
N ILE A 127 -18.10 6.51 -15.22
CA ILE A 127 -17.55 7.66 -15.96
C ILE A 127 -18.15 7.74 -17.36
N LEU A 128 -18.24 6.62 -18.09
CA LEU A 128 -18.85 6.57 -19.41
C LEU A 128 -20.34 6.97 -19.37
N LEU A 129 -21.07 6.55 -18.34
CA LEU A 129 -22.46 6.94 -18.14
C LEU A 129 -22.59 8.45 -17.86
N ILE A 130 -21.74 9.01 -17.00
CA ILE A 130 -21.70 10.45 -16.71
C ILE A 130 -21.44 11.24 -18.00
N LEU A 131 -20.43 10.85 -18.79
CA LEU A 131 -20.10 11.49 -20.06
C LEU A 131 -21.25 11.38 -21.07
N LEU A 132 -21.92 10.23 -21.14
CA LEU A 132 -23.07 10.02 -22.02
C LEU A 132 -24.25 10.92 -21.63
N VAL A 133 -24.57 11.01 -20.34
CA VAL A 133 -25.67 11.86 -19.84
C VAL A 133 -25.34 13.34 -20.00
N ALA A 134 -24.12 13.76 -19.64
CA ALA A 134 -23.64 15.13 -19.82
C ALA A 134 -23.73 15.55 -21.30
N SER A 135 -23.37 14.66 -22.22
CA SER A 135 -23.55 14.92 -23.64
C SER A 135 -25.05 15.11 -23.96
N GLY A 136 -25.93 14.22 -23.50
CA GLY A 136 -27.38 14.35 -23.71
C GLY A 136 -27.98 15.67 -23.21
N ILE A 137 -27.50 16.16 -22.06
CA ILE A 137 -27.89 17.46 -21.48
C ILE A 137 -27.38 18.62 -22.34
N ALA A 138 -26.10 18.60 -22.75
CA ALA A 138 -25.52 19.62 -23.61
C ALA A 138 -26.29 19.78 -24.92
N TRP A 139 -26.69 18.66 -25.54
CA TRP A 139 -27.58 18.66 -26.71
C TRP A 139 -28.91 19.37 -26.42
N ARG A 140 -29.51 19.12 -25.25
CA ARG A 140 -30.79 19.71 -24.89
C ARG A 140 -30.69 21.22 -24.74
N VAL A 141 -29.60 21.72 -24.16
CA VAL A 141 -29.31 23.15 -24.03
C VAL A 141 -29.14 23.80 -25.41
N VAL A 142 -28.41 23.16 -26.33
CA VAL A 142 -28.25 23.64 -27.71
C VAL A 142 -29.58 23.65 -28.47
N TYR A 143 -30.37 22.59 -28.36
CA TYR A 143 -31.70 22.52 -28.99
C TYR A 143 -32.65 23.59 -28.43
N GLY A 144 -32.59 23.85 -27.13
CA GLY A 144 -33.42 24.85 -26.45
C GLY A 144 -33.03 26.30 -26.75
N SER A 145 -31.73 26.58 -26.97
CA SER A 145 -31.19 27.90 -27.29
C SER A 145 -31.26 28.24 -28.78
N THR A 146 -31.50 27.26 -29.65
CA THR A 146 -31.68 27.47 -31.09
C THR A 146 -32.95 28.31 -31.35
N PRO A 147 -32.89 29.42 -32.10
CA PRO A 147 -34.02 30.33 -32.25
C PRO A 147 -35.25 29.65 -32.88
N ARG A 148 -36.42 29.77 -32.23
CA ARG A 148 -37.76 29.44 -32.76
C ARG A 148 -38.16 30.20 -34.05
N LYS A 149 -37.22 30.91 -34.68
CA LYS A 149 -37.40 31.75 -35.89
C LYS A 149 -37.36 30.96 -37.21
N VAL A 150 -37.27 29.63 -37.18
CA VAL A 150 -37.69 28.78 -38.30
C VAL A 150 -39.19 28.53 -38.09
N PRO A 151 -40.12 29.23 -38.77
CA PRO A 151 -41.53 29.17 -38.44
C PRO A 151 -42.07 27.76 -38.63
N GLY A 152 -42.71 27.25 -37.59
CA GLY A 152 -43.43 25.99 -37.58
C GLY A 152 -44.80 26.12 -38.22
N ASP A 153 -44.83 26.25 -39.55
CA ASP A 153 -45.98 25.75 -40.30
C ASP A 153 -45.68 24.30 -40.70
N VAL A 154 -46.59 23.44 -40.28
CA VAL A 154 -46.55 21.98 -40.40
C VAL A 154 -46.36 21.61 -41.88
N GLY A 155 -45.27 20.90 -42.19
CA GLY A 155 -45.03 20.40 -43.54
C GLY A 155 -43.58 19.98 -43.76
N ASN A 156 -42.67 20.93 -43.97
CA ASN A 156 -41.36 20.62 -44.54
C ASN A 156 -40.21 21.27 -43.76
N LEU A 157 -39.66 20.51 -42.81
CA LEU A 157 -38.35 20.74 -42.19
C LEU A 157 -37.20 20.18 -43.05
N SER A 158 -37.47 19.73 -44.28
CA SER A 158 -36.43 19.14 -45.10
C SER A 158 -35.53 20.24 -45.69
N LEU A 159 -34.23 20.10 -45.44
CA LEU A 159 -33.18 20.82 -46.17
C LEU A 159 -33.39 20.74 -47.68
N ILE A 160 -33.99 19.64 -48.15
CA ILE A 160 -34.27 19.34 -49.55
C ILE A 160 -35.30 20.34 -50.10
N ASP A 161 -36.37 20.64 -49.39
CA ASP A 161 -37.41 21.57 -49.86
C ASP A 161 -36.93 23.01 -49.86
N THR A 162 -36.16 23.40 -48.84
CA THR A 162 -35.59 24.76 -48.79
C THR A 162 -34.56 24.95 -49.91
N ARG A 163 -33.75 23.91 -50.20
CA ARG A 163 -32.80 23.92 -51.31
C ARG A 163 -33.51 23.95 -52.66
N LYS A 164 -34.52 23.10 -52.86
CA LYS A 164 -35.36 23.10 -54.06
C LYS A 164 -35.99 24.48 -54.29
N ARG A 165 -36.43 25.15 -53.22
CA ARG A 165 -36.99 26.50 -53.32
C ARG A 165 -35.95 27.56 -53.73
N VAL A 166 -34.72 27.44 -53.22
CA VAL A 166 -33.59 28.27 -53.67
C VAL A 166 -33.29 28.03 -55.14
N ASP A 167 -33.29 26.78 -55.59
CA ASP A 167 -33.06 26.41 -57.00
C ASP A 167 -34.19 26.94 -57.91
N GLU A 168 -35.46 26.78 -57.50
CA GLU A 168 -36.63 27.32 -58.20
C GLU A 168 -36.55 28.85 -58.36
N LEU A 169 -36.22 29.57 -57.29
CA LEU A 169 -36.09 31.04 -57.31
C LEU A 169 -34.89 31.50 -58.16
N THR A 170 -33.82 30.72 -58.19
CA THR A 170 -32.65 31.00 -59.05
C THR A 170 -33.02 30.85 -60.53
N ILE A 171 -33.76 29.79 -60.89
CA ILE A 171 -34.28 29.59 -62.25
C ILE A 171 -35.28 30.70 -62.63
N GLU A 172 -36.11 31.15 -61.69
CA GLU A 172 -37.05 32.26 -61.91
C GLU A 172 -36.33 33.58 -62.22
N ILE A 173 -35.22 33.87 -61.54
CA ILE A 173 -34.37 35.03 -61.85
C ILE A 173 -33.78 34.92 -63.26
N GLU A 174 -33.26 33.76 -63.65
CA GLU A 174 -32.73 33.56 -65.01
C GLU A 174 -33.82 33.72 -66.08
N LYS A 175 -35.02 33.21 -65.86
CA LYS A 175 -36.16 33.42 -66.77
C LYS A 175 -36.54 34.90 -66.91
N ILE A 176 -36.41 35.70 -65.86
CA ILE A 176 -36.67 37.14 -65.91
C ILE A 176 -35.62 37.85 -66.78
N LYS A 177 -34.38 37.36 -66.84
CA LYS A 177 -33.27 37.93 -67.63
C LYS A 177 -33.38 37.67 -69.14
N VAL A 178 -33.92 36.51 -69.54
CA VAL A 178 -33.94 36.06 -70.96
C VAL A 178 -34.65 37.08 -71.87
N GLY A 179 -33.98 37.46 -72.98
CA GLY A 179 -34.54 38.32 -74.01
C GLY A 179 -34.52 39.82 -73.70
N ARG A 180 -33.81 40.25 -72.66
CA ARG A 180 -33.70 41.67 -72.23
C ARG A 180 -32.31 42.26 -72.48
N SER A 181 -32.19 43.59 -72.35
CA SER A 181 -30.93 44.31 -72.57
C SER A 181 -29.79 43.85 -71.66
N GLU A 182 -28.54 43.96 -72.12
CA GLU A 182 -27.35 43.63 -71.30
C GLU A 182 -27.29 44.45 -70.00
N ALA A 183 -27.71 45.71 -70.06
CA ALA A 183 -27.79 46.58 -68.89
C ALA A 183 -28.79 46.04 -67.83
N PHE A 184 -29.95 45.55 -68.26
CA PHE A 184 -30.92 44.91 -67.36
C PHE A 184 -30.38 43.60 -66.78
N GLN A 185 -29.78 42.75 -67.63
CA GLN A 185 -29.20 41.47 -67.18
C GLN A 185 -28.10 41.69 -66.13
N SER A 186 -27.20 42.65 -66.37
CA SER A 186 -26.14 43.02 -65.41
C SER A 186 -26.70 43.58 -64.10
N ALA A 187 -27.77 44.38 -64.15
CA ALA A 187 -28.42 44.92 -62.96
C ALA A 187 -29.09 43.83 -62.10
N VAL A 188 -29.73 42.85 -62.73
CA VAL A 188 -30.34 41.70 -62.04
C VAL A 188 -29.28 40.78 -61.44
N ASP A 189 -28.15 40.57 -62.13
CA ASP A 189 -27.02 39.80 -61.60
C ASP A 189 -26.36 40.51 -60.42
N ASP A 190 -26.16 41.82 -60.50
CA ASP A 190 -25.63 42.63 -59.40
C ASP A 190 -26.56 42.58 -58.16
N LEU A 191 -27.88 42.50 -58.36
CA LEU A 191 -28.86 42.36 -57.29
C LEU A 191 -28.90 40.96 -56.69
N ALA A 192 -28.97 39.92 -57.53
CA ALA A 192 -29.08 38.52 -57.09
C ALA A 192 -27.79 38.02 -56.42
N MET A 193 -26.62 38.44 -56.93
CA MET A 193 -25.31 38.11 -56.36
C MET A 193 -24.82 39.12 -55.32
N ARG A 194 -25.57 40.22 -55.08
CA ARG A 194 -25.24 41.29 -54.12
C ARG A 194 -23.89 41.96 -54.38
N ARG A 195 -23.57 42.22 -55.65
CA ARG A 195 -22.31 42.87 -56.04
C ARG A 195 -22.33 44.39 -55.82
N ARG A 196 -23.51 45.00 -55.81
CA ARG A 196 -23.73 46.45 -55.65
C ARG A 196 -24.97 46.74 -54.81
N SER A 197 -25.05 47.95 -54.25
CA SER A 197 -26.21 48.37 -53.45
C SER A 197 -27.41 48.72 -54.34
N LEU A 198 -28.63 48.53 -53.82
CA LEU A 198 -29.88 48.86 -54.52
C LEU A 198 -29.89 50.28 -55.13
N PRO A 199 -29.44 51.34 -54.42
CA PRO A 199 -29.40 52.70 -54.97
C PRO A 199 -28.41 52.87 -56.14
N GLU A 200 -27.29 52.14 -56.12
CA GLU A 200 -26.31 52.16 -57.21
C GLU A 200 -26.86 51.44 -58.45
N ILE A 201 -27.55 50.32 -58.25
CA ILE A 201 -28.15 49.57 -59.35
C ILE A 201 -29.29 50.39 -59.99
N GLU A 202 -30.14 51.04 -59.18
CA GLU A 202 -31.23 51.89 -59.64
C GLU A 202 -30.76 53.12 -60.46
N HIS A 203 -29.49 53.53 -60.32
CA HIS A 203 -28.89 54.57 -61.16
C HIS A 203 -28.69 54.12 -62.62
N TYR A 204 -28.33 52.86 -62.84
CA TYR A 204 -28.10 52.28 -64.18
C TYR A 204 -29.40 51.96 -64.93
N LEU A 205 -30.55 51.98 -64.24
CA LEU A 205 -31.87 51.64 -64.81
C LEU A 205 -32.59 52.84 -65.45
N ARG A 206 -32.04 54.07 -65.34
CA ARG A 206 -32.71 55.32 -65.75
C ARG A 206 -32.98 55.47 -67.25
N GLY A 207 -32.57 54.52 -68.08
CA GLY A 207 -32.77 54.52 -69.55
C GLY A 207 -33.50 53.30 -70.10
N LEU A 208 -34.09 52.45 -69.23
CA LEU A 208 -34.79 51.22 -69.65
C LEU A 208 -36.26 51.49 -70.00
N ASP A 209 -36.85 50.60 -70.81
CA ASP A 209 -38.26 50.71 -71.21
C ASP A 209 -39.23 50.36 -70.06
N GLU A 210 -40.52 50.73 -70.20
CA GLU A 210 -41.55 50.44 -69.18
C GLU A 210 -41.77 48.94 -68.90
N ASN A 211 -41.58 48.05 -69.89
CA ASN A 211 -41.67 46.60 -69.74
C ASN A 211 -40.45 46.02 -68.99
N GLU A 212 -39.28 46.65 -69.11
CA GLU A 212 -38.07 46.35 -68.33
C GLU A 212 -38.21 46.84 -66.88
N LEU A 213 -38.81 48.01 -66.65
CA LEU A 213 -39.09 48.51 -65.29
C LEU A 213 -40.09 47.61 -64.52
N GLN A 214 -41.13 47.08 -65.17
CA GLN A 214 -42.05 46.13 -64.51
C GLN A 214 -41.40 44.77 -64.21
N ALA A 215 -40.41 44.37 -65.01
CA ALA A 215 -39.67 43.15 -64.75
C ALA A 215 -38.60 43.32 -63.69
N TRP A 216 -38.05 44.54 -63.56
CA TRP A 216 -37.17 44.91 -62.47
C TRP A 216 -37.84 44.74 -61.11
N GLU A 217 -39.08 45.21 -60.96
CA GLU A 217 -39.81 45.06 -59.69
C GLU A 217 -40.07 43.58 -59.34
N ARG A 218 -40.36 42.75 -60.35
CA ARG A 218 -40.46 41.29 -60.17
C ARG A 218 -39.11 40.67 -59.80
N ALA A 219 -38.02 41.06 -60.45
CA ALA A 219 -36.68 40.60 -60.13
C ALA A 219 -36.29 40.97 -58.69
N LYS A 220 -36.65 42.17 -58.23
CA LYS A 220 -36.41 42.65 -56.86
C LYS A 220 -37.11 41.78 -55.81
N ILE A 221 -38.40 41.50 -56.00
CA ILE A 221 -39.16 40.62 -55.09
C ILE A 221 -38.59 39.20 -55.08
N THR A 222 -38.27 38.64 -56.25
CA THR A 222 -37.71 37.27 -56.36
C THR A 222 -36.31 37.19 -55.76
N ALA A 223 -35.45 38.20 -55.95
CA ALA A 223 -34.13 38.30 -55.33
C ALA A 223 -34.20 38.40 -53.80
N MET A 224 -35.13 39.19 -53.25
CA MET A 224 -35.36 39.26 -51.80
C MET A 224 -35.82 37.91 -51.22
N ASN A 225 -36.68 37.19 -51.93
CA ASN A 225 -37.11 35.84 -51.51
C ASN A 225 -35.97 34.83 -51.60
N LEU A 226 -35.13 34.91 -52.64
CA LEU A 226 -33.94 34.08 -52.80
C LEU A 226 -32.94 34.32 -51.67
N GLU A 227 -32.72 35.58 -51.28
CA GLU A 227 -31.90 35.95 -50.13
C GLU A 227 -32.42 35.32 -48.83
N ARG A 228 -33.73 35.42 -48.59
CA ARG A 228 -34.34 34.89 -47.38
C ARG A 228 -34.20 33.36 -47.28
N GLU A 229 -34.48 32.64 -48.36
CA GLU A 229 -34.40 31.18 -48.38
C GLU A 229 -32.95 30.66 -48.44
N SER A 230 -32.03 31.37 -49.10
CA SER A 230 -30.59 31.03 -49.10
C SER A 230 -29.97 31.19 -47.70
N ALA A 231 -30.25 32.30 -47.00
CA ALA A 231 -29.81 32.51 -45.62
C ALA A 231 -30.43 31.46 -44.66
N ARG A 232 -31.66 31.01 -44.94
CA ARG A 232 -32.30 29.90 -44.20
C ARG A 232 -31.59 28.57 -44.46
N SER A 233 -31.30 28.26 -45.73
CA SER A 233 -30.59 27.05 -46.15
C SER A 233 -29.19 26.96 -45.55
N GLU A 234 -28.43 28.07 -45.52
CA GLU A 234 -27.10 28.11 -44.93
C GLU A 234 -27.13 27.84 -43.41
N ARG A 235 -28.07 28.47 -42.69
CA ARG A 235 -28.30 28.19 -41.27
C ARG A 235 -28.67 26.72 -41.06
N GLN A 236 -29.65 26.20 -41.79
CA GLN A 236 -30.06 24.79 -41.69
C GLN A 236 -28.90 23.83 -42.01
N ARG A 237 -28.02 24.15 -42.95
CA ARG A 237 -26.84 23.34 -43.30
C ARG A 237 -25.77 23.37 -42.20
N LYS A 238 -25.53 24.53 -41.56
CA LYS A 238 -24.66 24.62 -40.36
C LYS A 238 -25.22 23.77 -39.22
N TYR A 239 -26.53 23.85 -38.97
CA TYR A 239 -27.20 23.00 -38.00
C TYR A 239 -27.10 21.52 -38.36
N ALA A 240 -27.35 21.11 -39.60
CA ALA A 240 -27.28 19.70 -39.99
C ALA A 240 -25.87 19.11 -39.89
N ARG A 241 -24.83 19.88 -40.23
CA ARG A 241 -23.43 19.47 -40.02
C ARG A 241 -23.13 19.29 -38.53
N PHE A 242 -23.56 20.23 -37.71
CA PHE A 242 -23.44 20.13 -36.25
C PHE A 242 -24.22 18.91 -35.70
N MET A 243 -25.43 18.64 -36.21
CA MET A 243 -26.24 17.47 -35.85
C MET A 243 -25.58 16.14 -36.22
N GLN A 244 -24.92 16.08 -37.37
CA GLN A 244 -24.15 14.91 -37.79
C GLN A 244 -22.91 14.72 -36.91
N GLY A 245 -22.20 15.80 -36.59
CA GLY A 245 -21.06 15.79 -35.67
C GLY A 245 -21.42 15.40 -34.23
N TRP A 246 -22.61 15.79 -33.75
CA TRP A 246 -23.10 15.37 -32.45
C TRP A 246 -23.40 13.87 -32.39
N ARG A 247 -24.04 13.35 -33.45
CA ARG A 247 -24.32 11.92 -33.58
C ARG A 247 -23.05 11.08 -33.58
N SER A 248 -21.94 11.60 -34.11
CA SER A 248 -20.63 10.91 -34.07
C SER A 248 -19.96 10.90 -32.69
N VAL A 249 -20.53 11.55 -31.67
CA VAL A 249 -20.02 11.50 -30.28
C VAL A 249 -20.96 10.70 -29.38
N HIS A 250 -22.26 11.01 -29.38
CA HIS A 250 -23.22 10.39 -28.45
C HIS A 250 -23.48 8.89 -28.73
N LEU A 251 -23.51 8.48 -30.01
CA LEU A 251 -23.72 7.06 -30.36
C LEU A 251 -22.51 6.18 -30.00
N PRO A 252 -21.26 6.56 -30.32
CA PRO A 252 -20.09 5.82 -29.88
C PRO A 252 -19.98 5.72 -28.35
N LEU A 253 -20.22 6.81 -27.61
CA LEU A 253 -20.25 6.75 -26.14
C LEU A 253 -21.29 5.75 -25.62
N ALA A 254 -22.48 5.69 -26.23
CA ALA A 254 -23.50 4.71 -25.84
C ALA A 254 -23.09 3.26 -26.16
N ALA A 255 -22.34 3.04 -27.25
CA ALA A 255 -21.80 1.71 -27.59
C ALA A 255 -20.67 1.29 -26.64
N LEU A 256 -19.77 2.22 -26.30
CA LEU A 256 -18.71 2.01 -25.31
C LEU A 256 -19.30 1.71 -23.93
N LEU A 257 -20.31 2.47 -23.50
CA LEU A 257 -21.02 2.22 -22.25
C LEU A 257 -21.63 0.82 -22.22
N LEU A 258 -22.26 0.37 -23.33
CA LEU A 258 -22.85 -0.96 -23.38
C LEU A 258 -21.78 -2.06 -23.27
N GLY A 259 -20.64 -1.89 -23.95
CA GLY A 259 -19.51 -2.82 -23.84
C GLY A 259 -18.92 -2.86 -22.42
N ALA A 260 -18.67 -1.69 -21.82
CA ALA A 260 -18.19 -1.57 -20.46
C ALA A 260 -19.18 -2.15 -19.43
N LEU A 261 -20.48 -1.96 -19.64
CA LEU A 261 -21.52 -2.53 -18.78
C LEU A 261 -21.55 -4.05 -18.85
N ILE A 262 -21.41 -4.64 -20.04
CA ILE A 262 -21.32 -6.10 -20.19
C ILE A 262 -20.06 -6.62 -19.50
N PHE A 263 -18.92 -5.95 -19.69
CA PHE A 263 -17.68 -6.31 -19.03
C PHE A 263 -17.80 -6.22 -17.50
N HIS A 264 -18.34 -5.11 -16.96
CA HIS A 264 -18.55 -4.93 -15.53
C HIS A 264 -19.51 -5.97 -14.93
N LEU A 265 -20.57 -6.38 -15.65
CA LEU A 265 -21.43 -7.48 -15.20
C LEU A 265 -20.70 -8.83 -15.23
N GLY A 266 -19.86 -9.06 -16.23
CA GLY A 266 -19.04 -10.28 -16.32
C GLY A 266 -18.00 -10.37 -15.20
N ASP A 267 -17.38 -9.23 -14.89
CA ASP A 267 -16.41 -9.03 -13.82
C ASP A 267 -17.06 -9.21 -12.43
N ALA A 268 -18.12 -8.43 -12.14
CA ALA A 268 -18.81 -8.46 -10.84
C ALA A 268 -19.51 -9.79 -10.51
N PHE A 269 -19.90 -10.58 -11.52
CA PHE A 269 -20.51 -11.91 -11.33
C PHE A 269 -19.58 -13.06 -11.74
N ASN A 270 -18.32 -12.77 -12.09
CA ASN A 270 -17.31 -13.75 -12.48
C ASN A 270 -17.76 -14.73 -13.59
N VAL A 271 -18.55 -14.27 -14.57
CA VAL A 271 -19.17 -15.12 -15.61
C VAL A 271 -18.13 -15.76 -16.55
N GLY A 272 -16.91 -15.20 -16.60
CA GLY A 272 -15.81 -15.73 -17.40
C GLY A 272 -15.28 -17.08 -16.93
N ARG A 273 -15.34 -17.37 -15.62
CA ARG A 273 -14.84 -18.63 -15.03
C ARG A 273 -15.91 -19.71 -14.86
N VAL A 274 -17.17 -19.41 -15.13
CA VAL A 274 -18.28 -20.39 -15.07
C VAL A 274 -18.17 -21.48 -16.16
N PHE A 275 -17.34 -21.25 -17.19
CA PHE A 275 -17.11 -22.21 -18.27
C PHE A 275 -15.81 -23.02 -18.12
N ASP A 276 -14.95 -22.66 -17.17
CA ASP A 276 -13.82 -23.47 -16.74
C ASP A 276 -14.26 -24.27 -15.50
N SER A 277 -13.99 -25.58 -15.51
CA SER A 277 -14.41 -26.52 -14.49
C SER A 277 -13.72 -26.24 -13.15
N GLU A 278 -14.54 -26.15 -12.08
CA GLU A 278 -14.17 -25.92 -10.67
C GLU A 278 -13.54 -24.53 -10.41
N PRO A 279 -14.05 -23.71 -9.47
CA PRO A 279 -13.24 -22.62 -8.94
C PRO A 279 -12.11 -23.28 -8.13
N GLU A 280 -10.96 -23.50 -8.76
CA GLU A 280 -9.75 -23.82 -7.99
C GLU A 280 -9.59 -22.71 -6.97
N LYS A 281 -9.57 -23.10 -5.71
CA LYS A 281 -9.59 -22.18 -4.59
C LYS A 281 -8.23 -21.47 -4.57
N THR A 282 -8.23 -20.15 -4.74
CA THR A 282 -6.99 -19.35 -4.75
C THR A 282 -6.81 -18.64 -3.40
N PHE A 283 -5.65 -18.06 -3.18
CA PHE A 283 -5.41 -17.14 -2.07
C PHE A 283 -5.63 -15.69 -2.54
N ALA A 284 -6.17 -14.85 -1.67
CA ALA A 284 -6.30 -13.43 -1.96
C ALA A 284 -4.94 -12.75 -1.89
N SER A 285 -4.72 -11.80 -2.80
CA SER A 285 -3.49 -11.00 -2.83
C SER A 285 -3.61 -9.76 -1.95
N SER A 286 -2.47 -9.20 -1.54
CA SER A 286 -2.40 -7.89 -0.89
C SER A 286 -3.03 -6.77 -1.71
N GLU A 287 -3.07 -6.88 -3.05
CA GLU A 287 -3.78 -5.93 -3.91
C GLU A 287 -5.29 -5.90 -3.62
N ASP A 288 -5.89 -7.05 -3.28
CA ASP A 288 -7.30 -7.16 -2.92
C ASP A 288 -7.59 -6.38 -1.64
N CYS A 289 -6.69 -6.49 -0.65
CA CYS A 289 -6.73 -5.76 0.61
C CYS A 289 -6.51 -4.25 0.42
N SER A 290 -5.58 -3.86 -0.47
CA SER A 290 -5.16 -2.47 -0.69
C SER A 290 -6.29 -1.54 -1.17
N THR A 291 -7.38 -2.11 -1.69
CA THR A 291 -8.55 -1.33 -2.11
C THR A 291 -9.20 -0.61 -0.93
N CYS A 292 -9.15 -1.20 0.26
CA CYS A 292 -9.70 -0.64 1.50
C CYS A 292 -8.59 -0.30 2.50
N HIS A 293 -7.58 -1.16 2.64
CA HIS A 293 -6.50 -1.10 3.64
C HIS A 293 -5.19 -0.63 3.03
N ALA A 294 -5.22 0.45 2.22
CA ALA A 294 -4.03 0.92 1.49
C ALA A 294 -2.86 1.25 2.41
N GLU A 295 -3.12 1.92 3.54
CA GLU A 295 -2.10 2.32 4.52
C GLU A 295 -1.39 1.10 5.13
N ILE A 296 -2.16 0.13 5.63
CA ILE A 296 -1.64 -1.14 6.18
C ILE A 296 -0.84 -1.91 5.13
N VAL A 297 -1.31 -1.95 3.87
CA VAL A 297 -0.57 -2.62 2.79
C VAL A 297 0.74 -1.90 2.47
N ASP A 298 0.78 -0.58 2.58
CA ASP A 298 1.99 0.21 2.37
C ASP A 298 3.00 0.03 3.52
N GLU A 299 2.54 -0.12 4.77
CA GLU A 299 3.37 -0.51 5.93
C GLU A 299 3.94 -1.94 5.74
N TRP A 300 3.09 -2.91 5.40
CA TRP A 300 3.51 -4.29 5.17
C TRP A 300 4.51 -4.43 4.03
N LYS A 301 4.40 -3.63 2.96
CA LYS A 301 5.40 -3.61 1.89
C LYS A 301 6.80 -3.23 2.37
N LEU A 302 6.93 -2.50 3.48
CA LEU A 302 8.23 -2.14 4.04
C LEU A 302 8.82 -3.25 4.93
N SER A 303 7.99 -4.19 5.37
CA SER A 303 8.35 -5.25 6.33
C SER A 303 9.27 -6.34 5.76
N MET A 304 9.96 -7.03 6.66
CA MET A 304 10.65 -8.28 6.32
C MET A 304 9.68 -9.44 6.08
N HIS A 305 8.42 -9.37 6.54
CA HIS A 305 7.38 -10.35 6.18
C HIS A 305 7.08 -10.35 4.68
N ARG A 306 6.92 -9.16 4.07
CA ARG A 306 6.83 -9.05 2.61
C ARG A 306 8.08 -9.58 1.93
N ASN A 307 9.25 -9.25 2.49
CA ASN A 307 10.53 -9.62 1.91
C ASN A 307 11.03 -11.01 2.28
N ALA A 308 10.25 -11.81 2.99
CA ALA A 308 10.75 -13.01 3.62
C ALA A 308 11.47 -13.94 2.62
N GLN A 309 10.91 -14.17 1.45
CA GLN A 309 11.57 -14.92 0.38
C GLN A 309 12.43 -14.09 -0.59
N THR A 310 12.24 -12.77 -0.65
CA THR A 310 12.90 -11.92 -1.65
C THR A 310 14.14 -11.20 -1.13
N SER A 311 14.36 -11.21 0.19
CA SER A 311 15.49 -10.53 0.82
C SER A 311 16.81 -11.02 0.25
N THR A 312 17.77 -10.10 0.18
CA THR A 312 19.07 -10.40 -0.43
C THR A 312 19.82 -11.52 0.33
N THR A 313 19.79 -11.48 1.67
CA THR A 313 20.46 -12.48 2.52
C THR A 313 19.82 -13.85 2.37
N THR A 314 18.49 -13.95 2.47
CA THR A 314 17.77 -15.23 2.32
C THR A 314 18.07 -15.85 0.95
N ARG A 315 18.00 -15.06 -0.12
CA ARG A 315 18.26 -15.55 -1.48
C ARG A 315 19.70 -15.98 -1.72
N ALA A 316 20.66 -15.36 -1.02
CA ALA A 316 22.07 -15.72 -1.14
C ALA A 316 22.39 -17.02 -0.38
N GLN A 317 21.82 -17.18 0.81
CA GLN A 317 22.15 -18.30 1.70
C GLN A 317 21.43 -19.60 1.34
N THR A 318 20.16 -19.53 0.90
CA THR A 318 19.34 -20.74 0.63
C THR A 318 20.03 -21.70 -0.36
N PRO A 319 20.57 -21.26 -1.52
CA PRO A 319 21.27 -22.16 -2.43
C PRO A 319 22.50 -22.84 -1.80
N VAL A 320 23.24 -22.14 -0.94
CA VAL A 320 24.41 -22.69 -0.24
C VAL A 320 23.97 -23.81 0.68
N THR A 321 22.97 -23.52 1.52
CA THR A 321 22.42 -24.45 2.50
C THR A 321 21.87 -25.70 1.81
N LEU A 322 21.13 -25.56 0.69
CA LEU A 322 20.51 -26.69 0.00
C LEU A 322 21.47 -27.54 -0.84
N ARG A 323 22.68 -27.07 -1.13
CA ARG A 323 23.71 -27.92 -1.75
C ARG A 323 24.32 -28.89 -0.74
N GLU A 324 24.57 -28.40 0.47
CA GLU A 324 25.09 -29.21 1.57
C GLU A 324 23.98 -30.08 2.17
N GLU A 325 22.79 -29.50 2.37
CA GLU A 325 21.64 -30.12 3.04
C GLU A 325 20.34 -30.02 2.21
N PRO A 326 20.18 -30.83 1.15
CA PRO A 326 19.02 -30.75 0.26
C PRO A 326 17.66 -31.02 0.94
N GLY A 327 17.66 -31.75 2.06
CA GLY A 327 16.44 -32.13 2.80
C GLY A 327 15.79 -30.97 3.55
N PHE A 328 16.54 -29.89 3.81
CA PHE A 328 16.09 -28.76 4.63
C PHE A 328 15.20 -27.75 3.89
N GLY A 329 15.04 -27.93 2.58
CA GLY A 329 14.37 -26.96 1.71
C GLY A 329 12.98 -26.54 2.13
N LYS A 330 12.18 -27.49 2.65
CA LYS A 330 10.79 -27.25 3.06
C LYS A 330 10.68 -26.37 4.30
N ALA A 331 11.54 -26.58 5.29
CA ALA A 331 11.56 -25.78 6.51
C ALA A 331 11.75 -24.29 6.19
N CYS A 332 12.66 -23.96 5.27
CA CYS A 332 12.88 -22.59 4.82
C CYS A 332 11.65 -22.00 4.12
N VAL A 333 11.07 -22.72 3.15
CA VAL A 333 10.02 -22.16 2.29
C VAL A 333 8.67 -22.04 2.98
N ASN A 334 8.38 -22.90 3.96
CA ASN A 334 7.09 -22.88 4.66
C ASN A 334 6.94 -21.62 5.53
N CYS A 335 8.01 -21.12 6.16
CA CYS A 335 7.97 -19.86 6.91
C CYS A 335 8.16 -18.62 6.01
N HIS A 336 9.06 -18.66 5.01
CA HIS A 336 9.40 -17.48 4.20
C HIS A 336 8.48 -17.24 2.99
N ALA A 337 7.72 -18.26 2.56
CA ALA A 337 6.75 -18.17 1.47
C ALA A 337 5.56 -19.13 1.69
N PRO A 338 4.85 -19.05 2.82
CA PRO A 338 3.78 -20.00 3.21
C PRO A 338 2.68 -20.14 2.14
N THR A 339 2.34 -19.04 1.46
CA THR A 339 1.40 -19.09 0.33
C THR A 339 2.07 -19.60 -0.95
N GLY A 340 3.33 -19.23 -1.20
CA GLY A 340 4.09 -19.64 -2.39
C GLY A 340 4.30 -21.14 -2.50
N VAL A 341 4.55 -21.83 -1.39
CA VAL A 341 4.74 -23.30 -1.35
C VAL A 341 3.50 -24.10 -1.76
N LYS A 342 2.32 -23.48 -1.75
CA LYS A 342 1.09 -24.10 -2.26
C LYS A 342 1.05 -24.14 -3.79
N PHE A 343 1.88 -23.33 -4.47
CA PHE A 343 1.96 -23.25 -5.93
C PHE A 343 3.18 -23.94 -6.53
N THR A 344 4.28 -24.05 -5.80
CA THR A 344 5.52 -24.64 -6.29
C THR A 344 6.12 -25.67 -5.33
N GLN A 345 6.95 -26.55 -5.87
CA GLN A 345 7.66 -27.59 -5.13
C GLN A 345 9.17 -27.29 -5.03
N THR A 346 9.62 -26.11 -5.49
CA THR A 346 11.02 -25.69 -5.33
C THR A 346 11.28 -25.18 -3.92
N ALA A 347 12.49 -25.45 -3.42
CA ALA A 347 12.99 -24.96 -2.15
C ALA A 347 13.92 -23.73 -2.30
N VAL A 348 14.23 -23.34 -3.54
CA VAL A 348 15.14 -22.23 -3.83
C VAL A 348 14.33 -20.98 -4.13
N PHE A 349 14.59 -19.92 -3.36
CA PHE A 349 13.97 -18.63 -3.57
C PHE A 349 14.52 -17.88 -4.80
N PRO A 350 13.69 -17.04 -5.43
CA PRO A 350 12.27 -16.83 -5.14
C PRO A 350 11.39 -17.94 -5.73
N LEU A 351 10.22 -18.16 -5.11
CA LEU A 351 9.26 -19.20 -5.51
C LEU A 351 8.39 -18.77 -6.70
N PHE A 352 9.03 -18.23 -7.76
CA PHE A 352 8.32 -17.72 -8.94
C PHE A 352 8.04 -18.81 -9.96
N GLU A 353 6.81 -19.30 -9.99
CA GLU A 353 6.23 -19.86 -11.21
C GLU A 353 5.15 -18.91 -11.73
N PRO A 354 5.31 -18.29 -12.92
CA PRO A 354 4.23 -17.54 -13.53
C PRO A 354 3.10 -18.49 -13.90
N ASP A 355 2.07 -18.59 -13.06
CA ASP A 355 0.81 -19.24 -13.39
C ASP A 355 -0.28 -18.19 -13.60
N PRO A 356 -0.35 -17.55 -14.79
CA PRO A 356 -1.37 -16.54 -15.08
C PRO A 356 -2.79 -17.12 -15.17
N VAL A 357 -2.96 -18.45 -15.11
CA VAL A 357 -4.27 -19.11 -15.19
C VAL A 357 -4.83 -19.31 -13.78
N ASN A 358 -4.05 -19.88 -12.87
CA ASN A 358 -4.48 -20.20 -11.51
C ASN A 358 -4.05 -19.14 -10.47
N ASN A 359 -3.08 -18.28 -10.80
CA ASN A 359 -2.58 -17.23 -9.91
C ASN A 359 -2.28 -15.92 -10.67
N PRO A 360 -3.31 -15.23 -11.20
CA PRO A 360 -3.13 -13.99 -11.93
C PRO A 360 -2.71 -12.80 -11.05
N ALA A 361 -2.75 -12.93 -9.72
CA ALA A 361 -2.50 -11.86 -8.76
C ALA A 361 -1.07 -11.86 -8.18
N GLY A 362 -0.29 -12.92 -8.36
CA GLY A 362 1.11 -12.95 -7.93
C GLY A 362 1.30 -13.17 -6.42
N VAL A 363 0.32 -13.77 -5.73
CA VAL A 363 0.34 -13.97 -4.26
C VAL A 363 1.48 -14.88 -3.79
N GLU A 364 2.02 -15.72 -4.68
CA GLU A 364 3.19 -16.56 -4.45
C GLU A 364 4.47 -15.76 -4.18
N ASN A 365 4.50 -14.47 -4.54
CA ASN A 365 5.61 -13.52 -4.34
C ASN A 365 5.37 -12.56 -3.16
N GLU A 366 4.35 -12.78 -2.34
CA GLU A 366 4.04 -11.86 -1.25
C GLU A 366 4.75 -12.20 0.06
N GLY A 367 5.52 -13.28 0.11
CA GLY A 367 6.19 -13.72 1.35
C GLY A 367 5.14 -14.14 2.40
N VAL A 368 5.23 -13.58 3.60
CA VAL A 368 4.20 -13.72 4.65
C VAL A 368 3.18 -12.59 4.46
N THR A 369 2.04 -12.92 3.84
CA THR A 369 1.00 -11.96 3.43
C THR A 369 -0.20 -11.91 4.39
N CYS A 370 -1.13 -10.98 4.17
CA CYS A 370 -2.28 -10.71 5.05
C CYS A 370 -3.10 -11.97 5.38
N VAL A 371 -3.27 -12.86 4.39
CA VAL A 371 -4.11 -14.06 4.56
C VAL A 371 -3.50 -15.09 5.50
N ILE A 372 -2.21 -15.00 5.81
CA ILE A 372 -1.55 -15.89 6.76
C ILE A 372 -2.13 -15.68 8.17
N CYS A 373 -2.21 -14.42 8.61
CA CYS A 373 -2.68 -14.10 9.95
C CYS A 373 -4.21 -13.93 9.99
N HIS A 374 -4.80 -13.21 9.03
CA HIS A 374 -6.19 -12.75 9.12
C HIS A 374 -7.24 -13.77 8.66
N THR A 375 -6.87 -15.00 8.28
CA THR A 375 -7.85 -15.99 7.80
C THR A 375 -8.09 -17.15 8.76
N ARG A 376 -7.45 -17.14 9.94
CA ARG A 376 -7.54 -18.20 10.95
C ARG A 376 -8.39 -17.76 12.14
N GLU A 377 -9.24 -18.67 12.61
CA GLU A 377 -10.11 -18.45 13.79
C GLU A 377 -9.35 -18.66 15.10
N GLU A 378 -8.44 -19.65 15.10
CA GLU A 378 -7.60 -20.07 16.22
C GLU A 378 -6.13 -19.84 15.88
N PRO A 379 -5.28 -19.53 16.88
CA PRO A 379 -3.85 -19.38 16.64
C PRO A 379 -3.27 -20.76 16.22
N PRO A 380 -2.27 -20.78 15.34
CA PRO A 380 -1.53 -22.01 15.03
C PRO A 380 -0.77 -22.53 16.24
N ASP A 381 -0.45 -23.83 16.23
CA ASP A 381 0.47 -24.40 17.19
C ASP A 381 1.88 -23.84 16.95
N GLU A 382 2.71 -23.84 17.99
CA GLU A 382 4.12 -23.44 17.89
C GLU A 382 4.85 -24.29 16.84
N GLY A 383 5.63 -23.64 15.97
CA GLY A 383 6.32 -24.30 14.87
C GLY A 383 5.43 -24.84 13.73
N GLU A 384 4.09 -24.75 13.82
CA GLU A 384 3.17 -25.27 12.78
C GLU A 384 3.43 -24.60 11.41
N GLY A 385 3.98 -23.39 11.38
CA GLY A 385 4.34 -22.66 10.18
C GLY A 385 5.40 -23.35 9.32
N ALA A 386 6.21 -24.25 9.90
CA ALA A 386 7.17 -25.08 9.17
C ALA A 386 6.52 -26.31 8.51
N SER A 387 5.24 -26.61 8.77
CA SER A 387 4.52 -27.78 8.25
C SER A 387 4.06 -27.61 6.80
N ASP A 388 4.10 -28.70 6.02
CA ASP A 388 3.52 -28.76 4.66
C ASP A 388 2.00 -28.47 4.68
N ASP A 389 1.34 -28.85 5.77
CA ASP A 389 -0.11 -28.76 5.96
C ASP A 389 -0.54 -27.47 6.67
N PHE A 390 0.38 -26.51 6.88
CA PHE A 390 0.07 -25.21 7.49
C PHE A 390 -1.18 -24.60 6.83
N ALA A 391 -2.23 -24.44 7.63
CA ALA A 391 -3.55 -24.10 7.12
C ALA A 391 -3.64 -22.60 6.82
N ILE A 392 -3.98 -22.30 5.57
CA ILE A 392 -4.19 -20.93 5.07
C ILE A 392 -5.59 -20.88 4.47
N GLY A 393 -6.40 -19.91 4.88
CA GLY A 393 -7.74 -19.75 4.35
C GLY A 393 -7.71 -19.38 2.88
N GLU A 394 -8.19 -20.27 2.02
CA GLU A 394 -8.36 -19.98 0.59
C GLU A 394 -9.48 -18.96 0.40
N ARG A 395 -9.16 -17.82 -0.21
CA ARG A 395 -10.04 -16.66 -0.37
C ARG A 395 -10.16 -16.29 -1.85
N GLY A 396 -11.40 -16.07 -2.31
CA GLY A 396 -11.64 -15.61 -3.66
C GLY A 396 -11.49 -14.10 -3.81
N HIS A 397 -11.06 -13.64 -4.97
CA HIS A 397 -10.89 -12.20 -5.29
C HIS A 397 -12.13 -11.31 -4.98
N PHE A 398 -13.35 -11.86 -5.07
CA PHE A 398 -14.61 -11.15 -4.76
C PHE A 398 -15.28 -11.64 -3.46
N ASP A 399 -14.72 -12.69 -2.88
CA ASP A 399 -15.22 -13.38 -1.70
C ASP A 399 -14.04 -13.73 -0.80
N LEU A 400 -13.68 -12.75 0.03
CA LEU A 400 -12.61 -12.88 0.97
C LEU A 400 -13.03 -13.65 2.23
N GLY A 401 -14.25 -14.23 2.27
CA GLY A 401 -14.77 -15.00 3.40
C GLY A 401 -14.83 -14.21 4.69
N THR A 402 -14.51 -14.85 5.82
CA THR A 402 -14.39 -14.20 7.13
C THR A 402 -12.94 -13.81 7.38
N MET A 403 -12.70 -12.56 7.74
CA MET A 403 -11.40 -12.08 8.19
C MET A 403 -11.41 -11.84 9.70
N PHE A 404 -10.33 -12.19 10.35
CA PHE A 404 -10.13 -12.03 11.79
C PHE A 404 -9.31 -10.79 12.07
N GLY A 405 -9.65 -10.07 13.13
CA GLY A 405 -9.00 -8.82 13.52
C GLY A 405 -9.31 -8.46 14.97
N PRO A 406 -8.78 -7.34 15.48
CA PRO A 406 -9.07 -6.90 16.84
C PRO A 406 -10.58 -6.71 17.07
N PRO A 407 -11.05 -6.72 18.33
CA PRO A 407 -12.46 -6.56 18.64
C PRO A 407 -13.00 -5.21 18.15
N LEU A 408 -14.02 -5.26 17.27
CA LEU A 408 -14.63 -4.07 16.65
C LEU A 408 -16.13 -4.01 16.94
N ASP A 409 -16.55 -3.07 17.80
CA ASP A 409 -17.95 -2.84 18.13
C ASP A 409 -18.76 -2.14 17.03
N ASP A 410 -18.07 -1.54 16.05
CA ASP A 410 -18.66 -0.71 14.99
C ASP A 410 -18.16 -1.09 13.58
N ALA A 411 -17.99 -2.39 13.35
CA ALA A 411 -17.56 -2.96 12.08
C ALA A 411 -18.33 -2.37 10.89
N ILE A 412 -17.59 -1.99 9.84
CA ILE A 412 -18.17 -1.24 8.74
C ILE A 412 -18.67 -2.19 7.66
N PRO A 413 -19.94 -2.06 7.22
CA PRO A 413 -20.50 -2.99 6.25
C PRO A 413 -19.74 -2.92 4.92
N ASN A 414 -19.26 -4.08 4.46
CA ASN A 414 -18.53 -4.20 3.20
C ASN A 414 -18.99 -5.45 2.44
N SER A 415 -18.71 -5.52 1.14
CA SER A 415 -19.10 -6.66 0.29
C SER A 415 -17.98 -7.69 0.08
N ALA A 416 -16.80 -7.45 0.64
CA ALA A 416 -15.59 -8.22 0.35
C ALA A 416 -15.39 -9.38 1.35
N HIS A 417 -15.46 -9.11 2.66
CA HIS A 417 -15.37 -10.10 3.73
C HIS A 417 -16.33 -9.81 4.90
N ASP A 418 -16.66 -10.84 5.67
CA ASP A 418 -17.18 -10.71 7.03
C ASP A 418 -16.03 -10.43 8.01
N ILE A 419 -16.34 -9.92 9.21
CA ILE A 419 -15.34 -9.57 10.24
C ILE A 419 -15.71 -10.31 11.52
N GLU A 420 -14.76 -11.04 12.08
CA GLU A 420 -14.85 -11.69 13.38
C GLU A 420 -13.57 -11.41 14.19
N THR A 421 -13.61 -11.64 15.50
CA THR A 421 -12.43 -11.39 16.36
C THR A 421 -11.55 -12.63 16.47
N GLY A 422 -12.13 -13.80 16.71
CA GLY A 422 -11.37 -15.04 16.91
C GLY A 422 -10.34 -14.90 18.03
N PHE A 423 -9.16 -15.47 17.83
CA PHE A 423 -8.03 -15.39 18.75
C PHE A 423 -7.42 -13.98 18.90
N MET A 424 -7.64 -13.07 17.94
CA MET A 424 -7.08 -11.70 17.94
C MET A 424 -7.77 -10.76 18.96
N GLY A 425 -8.62 -11.29 19.84
CA GLY A 425 -9.21 -10.57 20.97
C GLY A 425 -8.41 -10.69 22.26
N ASP A 426 -7.32 -11.46 22.24
CA ASP A 426 -6.46 -11.75 23.37
C ASP A 426 -5.00 -11.62 22.91
N ASP A 427 -4.19 -10.85 23.63
CA ASP A 427 -2.84 -10.48 23.19
C ASP A 427 -1.88 -11.68 23.26
N ASN A 428 -2.06 -12.58 24.23
CA ASN A 428 -1.25 -13.80 24.35
C ASN A 428 -1.56 -14.77 23.21
N SER A 429 -2.84 -14.99 22.93
CA SER A 429 -3.29 -15.78 21.79
C SER A 429 -2.82 -15.15 20.47
N SER A 430 -2.74 -13.82 20.40
CA SER A 430 -2.18 -13.10 19.26
C SER A 430 -0.67 -13.31 19.13
N SER A 431 0.09 -13.30 20.23
CA SER A 431 1.51 -13.67 20.27
C SER A 431 1.76 -15.09 19.79
N GLN A 432 0.87 -16.04 20.11
CA GLN A 432 0.97 -17.42 19.64
C GLN A 432 0.94 -17.55 18.11
N MET A 433 0.30 -16.61 17.39
CA MET A 433 0.40 -16.58 15.92
C MET A 433 1.85 -16.40 15.43
N CYS A 434 2.69 -15.69 16.17
CA CYS A 434 4.09 -15.51 15.84
C CYS A 434 4.88 -16.81 16.05
N ALA A 435 4.47 -17.66 17.00
CA ALA A 435 5.10 -18.94 17.35
C ALA A 435 5.19 -19.91 16.17
N ALA A 436 4.27 -19.81 15.21
CA ALA A 436 4.29 -20.65 14.01
C ALA A 436 5.60 -20.58 13.22
N CYS A 437 6.25 -19.41 13.22
CA CYS A 437 7.48 -19.17 12.46
C CYS A 437 8.66 -18.67 13.31
N HIS A 438 8.39 -18.11 14.50
CA HIS A 438 9.41 -17.54 15.40
C HIS A 438 9.88 -18.52 16.50
N ASN A 439 9.57 -19.80 16.34
CA ASN A 439 10.29 -20.89 16.99
C ASN A 439 10.68 -21.95 15.94
N VAL A 440 11.98 -22.17 15.73
CA VAL A 440 12.51 -23.06 14.69
C VAL A 440 13.50 -24.03 15.32
N ILE A 441 12.97 -25.19 15.69
CA ILE A 441 13.70 -26.31 16.26
C ILE A 441 13.43 -27.53 15.39
N VAL A 442 14.49 -28.20 14.94
CA VAL A 442 14.38 -29.33 14.03
C VAL A 442 15.08 -30.55 14.62
N ASP A 443 14.35 -31.65 14.72
CA ASP A 443 14.91 -32.96 15.02
C ASP A 443 15.70 -33.47 13.81
N ILE A 444 17.00 -33.69 14.01
CA ILE A 444 17.93 -34.07 12.95
C ILE A 444 18.13 -35.59 12.82
N ASP A 445 17.75 -36.39 13.83
CA ASP A 445 17.75 -37.86 13.75
C ASP A 445 16.35 -38.44 13.90
N PRO A 446 15.50 -38.36 12.86
CA PRO A 446 14.12 -38.83 12.93
C PRO A 446 13.98 -40.37 13.07
N ASN A 447 15.09 -41.11 13.21
CA ASN A 447 15.11 -42.56 13.38
C ASN A 447 15.56 -43.02 14.78
N ASP A 448 15.97 -42.10 15.66
CA ASP A 448 16.42 -42.43 17.01
C ASP A 448 15.26 -42.89 17.94
N GLY A 449 14.02 -42.64 17.52
CA GLY A 449 12.80 -43.02 18.22
C GLY A 449 12.35 -42.00 19.26
N ASN A 450 13.03 -40.86 19.36
CA ASN A 450 12.52 -39.68 20.03
C ASN A 450 11.33 -39.13 19.22
N PRO A 451 10.32 -38.56 19.90
CA PRO A 451 9.32 -37.80 19.19
C PRO A 451 10.00 -36.59 18.53
N PRO A 452 9.49 -36.14 17.36
CA PRO A 452 9.78 -34.78 16.89
C PRO A 452 9.55 -33.79 18.03
N VAL A 453 10.16 -32.61 17.97
CA VAL A 453 9.83 -31.53 18.90
C VAL A 453 8.35 -31.17 18.68
N GLU A 454 7.49 -31.83 19.45
CA GLU A 454 6.08 -31.54 19.59
C GLU A 454 5.99 -30.66 20.83
N VAL A 455 5.67 -29.40 20.59
CA VAL A 455 5.36 -28.44 21.64
C VAL A 455 4.03 -28.90 22.24
N ASP A 456 4.01 -29.15 23.55
CA ASP A 456 2.81 -29.55 24.26
C ASP A 456 1.99 -28.30 24.61
N PRO A 457 0.87 -28.00 23.93
CA PRO A 457 0.04 -26.85 24.28
C PRO A 457 -0.65 -26.99 25.64
N ASP A 458 -0.62 -28.18 26.25
CA ASP A 458 -1.08 -28.47 27.61
C ASP A 458 0.11 -28.61 28.60
N ALA A 459 1.32 -28.16 28.22
CA ALA A 459 2.48 -28.17 29.11
C ALA A 459 2.12 -27.52 30.45
N ASP A 460 2.66 -28.06 31.54
CA ASP A 460 2.33 -27.56 32.87
C ASP A 460 3.00 -26.21 33.20
N HIS A 461 3.73 -25.64 32.23
CA HIS A 461 4.43 -24.35 32.29
C HIS A 461 5.15 -24.18 33.63
N ASN A 462 5.87 -25.23 33.99
CA ASN A 462 6.58 -25.31 35.25
C ASN A 462 8.08 -25.17 35.01
N ASP A 463 8.71 -24.40 35.87
CA ASP A 463 10.16 -24.31 35.98
C ASP A 463 10.56 -25.13 37.22
N SER A 464 10.89 -26.41 37.01
CA SER A 464 11.15 -27.34 38.12
C SER A 464 12.47 -27.05 38.84
N ASP A 465 13.46 -26.52 38.14
CA ASP A 465 14.80 -26.30 38.66
C ASP A 465 15.07 -24.85 39.12
N GLY A 466 14.16 -23.93 38.76
CA GLY A 466 14.14 -22.54 39.18
C GLY A 466 15.15 -21.68 38.41
N ASP A 467 15.56 -22.09 37.21
CA ASP A 467 16.54 -21.38 36.41
C ASP A 467 15.93 -20.27 35.52
N GLY A 468 14.60 -20.16 35.52
CA GLY A 468 13.83 -19.22 34.71
C GLY A 468 13.76 -19.61 33.24
N VAL A 469 13.79 -20.91 32.93
CA VAL A 469 13.42 -21.53 31.66
C VAL A 469 12.32 -22.54 31.98
N LEU A 470 11.26 -22.60 31.19
CA LEU A 470 10.23 -23.61 31.37
C LEU A 470 10.79 -25.01 31.05
N ASP A 471 10.34 -26.04 31.78
CA ASP A 471 10.82 -27.43 31.61
C ASP A 471 10.64 -27.91 30.15
N GLU A 472 9.59 -27.45 29.45
CA GLU A 472 9.33 -27.71 28.03
C GLU A 472 10.22 -26.91 27.05
N ASN A 473 10.83 -25.82 27.53
CA ASN A 473 11.74 -24.95 26.79
C ASN A 473 13.22 -25.28 27.07
N ASP A 474 13.51 -26.17 28.03
CA ASP A 474 14.87 -26.65 28.29
C ASP A 474 15.24 -27.85 27.40
N PHE A 475 16.10 -27.58 26.41
CA PHE A 475 16.62 -28.60 25.49
C PHE A 475 18.01 -29.12 25.89
N SER A 476 18.49 -28.85 27.11
CA SER A 476 19.86 -29.18 27.55
C SER A 476 20.22 -30.67 27.48
N ASP A 477 19.22 -31.55 27.57
CA ASP A 477 19.36 -33.00 27.50
C ASP A 477 19.20 -33.59 26.07
N ARG A 478 19.04 -32.75 25.04
CA ARG A 478 18.73 -33.17 23.66
C ARG A 478 19.89 -32.84 22.69
N ASP A 479 20.71 -33.84 22.39
CA ASP A 479 21.82 -33.75 21.44
C ASP A 479 21.44 -34.03 19.98
N ASP A 480 20.16 -34.29 19.72
CA ASP A 480 19.53 -34.56 18.43
C ASP A 480 18.80 -33.35 17.83
N LEU A 481 18.83 -32.19 18.50
CA LEU A 481 18.10 -31.01 18.08
C LEU A 481 18.99 -29.95 17.41
N LEU A 482 18.53 -29.47 16.26
CA LEU A 482 19.02 -28.27 15.61
C LEU A 482 18.14 -27.08 16.03
N ILE A 483 18.68 -26.24 16.92
CA ILE A 483 18.01 -25.04 17.43
C ILE A 483 18.47 -23.84 16.61
N LEU A 484 17.57 -23.24 15.81
CA LEU A 484 17.88 -22.08 14.98
C LEU A 484 17.30 -20.78 15.52
N GLN A 485 16.14 -20.86 16.16
CA GLN A 485 15.46 -19.71 16.74
C GLN A 485 14.53 -20.20 17.84
N THR A 486 14.54 -19.51 18.98
CA THR A 486 13.72 -19.82 20.17
C THR A 486 13.02 -18.58 20.72
N THR A 487 12.83 -17.55 19.88
CA THR A 487 12.30 -16.24 20.33
C THR A 487 10.96 -16.35 21.04
N TYR A 488 10.08 -17.24 20.57
CA TYR A 488 8.79 -17.44 21.22
C TYR A 488 8.93 -18.14 22.57
N ASN A 489 9.75 -19.18 22.68
CA ASN A 489 10.02 -19.90 23.94
C ASN A 489 10.68 -18.98 24.97
N GLU A 490 11.63 -18.14 24.55
CA GLU A 490 12.21 -17.08 25.38
C GLU A 490 11.15 -16.09 25.91
N TRP A 491 10.09 -15.85 25.12
CA TRP A 491 8.95 -15.02 25.52
C TRP A 491 7.94 -15.76 26.39
N GLU A 492 7.75 -17.07 26.22
CA GLU A 492 6.94 -17.87 27.13
C GLU A 492 7.56 -17.97 28.51
N ASP A 493 8.90 -18.12 28.59
CA ASP A 493 9.64 -18.04 29.85
C ASP A 493 9.38 -16.68 30.54
N TYR A 494 9.46 -15.58 29.78
CA TYR A 494 9.10 -14.23 30.25
C TYR A 494 7.64 -14.15 30.70
N LEU A 495 6.68 -14.61 29.90
CA LEU A 495 5.27 -14.60 30.23
C LEU A 495 4.99 -15.39 31.52
N SER A 496 5.67 -16.52 31.73
CA SER A 496 5.51 -17.34 32.93
C SER A 496 5.95 -16.60 34.20
N GLU A 497 7.00 -15.78 34.11
CA GLU A 497 7.53 -15.00 35.22
C GLU A 497 6.67 -13.76 35.52
N PHE A 498 6.22 -13.05 34.47
CA PHE A 498 5.58 -11.74 34.59
C PHE A 498 4.04 -11.75 34.50
N GLY A 499 3.44 -12.84 34.00
CA GLY A 499 1.99 -13.02 33.92
C GLY A 499 1.28 -11.86 33.19
N ASP A 500 0.25 -11.28 33.82
CA ASP A 500 -0.53 -10.17 33.26
C ASP A 500 0.29 -8.88 33.03
N ASP A 501 1.48 -8.76 33.64
CA ASP A 501 2.38 -7.61 33.44
C ASP A 501 3.35 -7.82 32.25
N ALA A 502 3.31 -8.97 31.57
CA ALA A 502 4.14 -9.26 30.40
C ALA A 502 3.64 -8.54 29.14
N GLU A 503 4.53 -7.85 28.44
CA GLU A 503 4.22 -7.28 27.12
C GLU A 503 4.10 -8.37 26.04
N SER A 504 3.13 -8.23 25.15
CA SER A 504 2.93 -9.18 24.05
C SER A 504 3.81 -8.88 22.83
N CYS A 505 3.95 -9.86 21.93
CA CYS A 505 4.64 -9.67 20.65
C CYS A 505 4.01 -8.52 19.84
N VAL A 506 2.68 -8.40 19.86
CA VAL A 506 1.93 -7.39 19.09
C VAL A 506 2.08 -5.99 19.69
N ASP A 507 2.23 -5.86 21.01
CA ASP A 507 2.43 -4.56 21.66
C ASP A 507 3.77 -3.91 21.27
N CYS A 508 4.83 -4.74 21.18
CA CYS A 508 6.17 -4.27 20.88
C CYS A 508 6.49 -4.28 19.38
N HIS A 509 6.15 -5.33 18.62
CA HIS A 509 6.51 -5.42 17.20
C HIS A 509 5.45 -4.88 16.23
N MET A 510 4.22 -4.67 16.69
CA MET A 510 3.15 -4.00 15.93
C MET A 510 2.69 -2.75 16.68
N PHE A 511 3.63 -1.82 16.90
CA PHE A 511 3.45 -0.64 17.74
C PHE A 511 2.08 0.05 17.54
N PRO A 512 1.41 0.43 18.64
CA PRO A 512 0.17 1.17 18.55
C PRO A 512 0.43 2.54 17.92
N LEU A 513 -0.41 2.89 16.95
CA LEU A 513 -0.42 4.15 16.23
C LEU A 513 -1.56 5.02 16.72
N ASP A 514 -1.41 6.33 16.48
CA ASP A 514 -2.48 7.29 16.70
C ASP A 514 -3.79 6.86 16.03
N PRO A 515 -4.94 7.01 16.73
CA PRO A 515 -6.22 6.58 16.21
C PRO A 515 -6.52 7.18 14.84
N GLY A 516 -7.01 6.36 13.92
CA GLY A 516 -7.40 6.81 12.60
C GLY A 516 -8.21 5.79 11.81
N GLU A 517 -8.42 6.07 10.53
CA GLU A 517 -9.21 5.18 9.67
C GLU A 517 -8.39 3.91 9.35
N ILE A 518 -8.94 2.72 9.65
CA ILE A 518 -8.30 1.42 9.32
C ILE A 518 -8.59 1.02 7.86
N ALA A 519 -9.71 1.49 7.32
CA ALA A 519 -10.19 1.13 6.00
C ALA A 519 -10.90 2.30 5.34
N SER A 520 -10.57 2.54 4.06
CA SER A 520 -11.31 3.46 3.19
C SER A 520 -12.78 3.05 3.12
N GLN A 521 -13.68 4.02 3.26
CA GLN A 521 -15.12 3.77 3.32
C GLN A 521 -15.91 4.26 2.10
N PRO A 522 -17.10 3.67 1.86
CA PRO A 522 -18.08 4.30 1.01
C PRO A 522 -18.44 5.70 1.59
N PRO A 523 -18.46 6.76 0.77
CA PRO A 523 -18.67 8.15 1.22
C PRO A 523 -19.94 8.40 2.03
N ALA A 524 -20.90 7.48 1.97
CA ALA A 524 -22.20 7.60 2.62
C ALA A 524 -22.19 7.22 4.11
N LEU A 525 -21.16 6.52 4.58
CA LEU A 525 -21.09 5.94 5.93
C LEU A 525 -20.13 6.69 6.87
N GLY A 526 -19.02 7.22 6.34
CA GLY A 526 -17.90 7.73 7.16
C GLY A 526 -17.15 6.59 7.84
N ALA A 527 -15.85 6.75 8.07
CA ALA A 527 -15.06 5.82 8.87
C ALA A 527 -14.90 6.39 10.28
N PRO A 528 -15.17 5.62 11.35
CA PRO A 528 -14.73 6.00 12.68
C PRO A 528 -13.21 5.83 12.79
N GLU A 529 -12.60 6.71 13.57
CA GLU A 529 -11.21 6.57 13.99
C GLU A 529 -11.13 5.44 15.01
N ARG A 530 -10.10 4.60 14.89
CA ARG A 530 -9.86 3.44 15.75
C ARG A 530 -8.40 3.37 16.09
N GLU A 531 -8.08 2.69 17.18
CA GLU A 531 -6.71 2.25 17.47
C GLU A 531 -6.21 1.37 16.33
N ARG A 532 -4.94 1.52 15.99
CA ARG A 532 -4.29 0.84 14.87
C ARG A 532 -2.92 0.40 15.31
N ASN A 533 -2.43 -0.66 14.67
CA ASN A 533 -1.14 -1.23 14.95
C ASN A 533 -0.33 -1.20 13.66
N LEU A 534 0.96 -0.87 13.77
CA LEU A 534 1.88 -0.79 12.65
C LEU A 534 2.12 -2.18 12.04
N HIS A 535 1.98 -2.31 10.72
CA HIS A 535 2.21 -3.58 10.00
C HIS A 535 3.57 -3.64 9.30
N SER A 536 4.57 -2.87 9.75
CA SER A 536 5.95 -3.01 9.29
C SER A 536 6.72 -4.13 10.02
N PHE A 537 6.20 -4.60 11.16
CA PHE A 537 6.76 -5.68 11.97
C PHE A 537 8.24 -5.44 12.29
N THR A 538 8.52 -4.28 12.88
CA THR A 538 9.89 -3.76 13.02
C THR A 538 10.76 -4.76 13.78
N GLY A 539 11.91 -5.09 13.19
CA GLY A 539 12.94 -5.93 13.78
C GLY A 539 14.34 -5.38 13.47
N VAL A 540 15.37 -6.20 13.71
CA VAL A 540 16.76 -5.79 13.42
C VAL A 540 17.14 -5.93 11.95
N ASP A 541 16.43 -6.77 11.19
CA ASP A 541 16.68 -7.04 9.78
C ASP A 541 15.94 -6.07 8.86
N TYR A 542 16.57 -5.78 7.72
CA TYR A 542 16.01 -5.02 6.60
C TYR A 542 16.71 -5.49 5.31
N ASP A 543 16.14 -5.21 4.13
CA ASP A 543 16.81 -5.55 2.88
C ASP A 543 17.88 -4.49 2.56
N MET A 544 19.16 -4.87 2.56
CA MET A 544 20.25 -3.95 2.20
C MET A 544 20.22 -3.55 0.71
N ASN A 545 19.38 -4.17 -0.12
CA ASN A 545 19.14 -3.72 -1.49
C ASN A 545 18.20 -2.50 -1.54
N ALA A 546 18.78 -1.30 -1.48
CA ALA A 546 18.03 -0.04 -1.53
C ALA A 546 17.09 0.10 -2.76
N SER A 547 17.36 -0.59 -3.87
CA SER A 547 16.50 -0.53 -5.05
C SER A 547 15.10 -1.09 -4.78
N TYR A 548 14.96 -2.00 -3.82
CA TYR A 548 13.68 -2.54 -3.36
C TYR A 548 12.70 -1.43 -2.96
N TYR A 549 13.14 -0.52 -2.09
CA TYR A 549 12.32 0.56 -1.54
C TYR A 549 11.99 1.66 -2.56
N THR A 550 12.54 1.61 -3.77
CA THR A 550 12.29 2.60 -4.84
C THR A 550 11.44 2.04 -5.99
N GLN A 551 10.94 0.81 -5.85
CA GLN A 551 10.13 0.17 -6.86
C GLN A 551 8.75 0.84 -7.00
N PRO A 552 8.12 0.78 -8.20
CA PRO A 552 6.77 1.30 -8.38
C PRO A 552 5.77 0.68 -7.39
N GLY A 553 5.06 1.53 -6.66
CA GLY A 553 4.07 1.10 -5.66
C GLY A 553 4.60 0.96 -4.24
N MET A 554 5.88 1.25 -4.00
CA MET A 554 6.43 1.46 -2.66
C MET A 554 6.11 2.86 -2.12
N PRO A 555 6.05 3.03 -0.79
CA PRO A 555 6.05 4.35 -0.16
C PRO A 555 7.24 5.21 -0.59
N GLU A 556 7.04 6.53 -0.66
CA GLU A 556 8.15 7.47 -0.79
C GLU A 556 9.06 7.38 0.44
N ASP A 557 10.38 7.47 0.24
CA ASP A 557 11.39 7.38 1.30
C ASP A 557 11.37 6.07 2.13
N GLY A 558 10.87 4.96 1.55
CA GLY A 558 10.69 3.69 2.28
C GLY A 558 11.92 3.16 3.03
N MET A 559 13.13 3.31 2.48
CA MET A 559 14.37 2.91 3.17
C MET A 559 14.63 3.76 4.42
N GLU A 560 14.37 5.07 4.35
CA GLU A 560 14.56 5.98 5.49
C GLU A 560 13.59 5.60 6.62
N ILE A 561 12.33 5.31 6.28
CA ILE A 561 11.30 4.86 7.23
C ILE A 561 11.74 3.58 7.96
N VAL A 562 12.16 2.55 7.22
CA VAL A 562 12.60 1.27 7.80
C VAL A 562 13.80 1.45 8.74
N LEU A 563 14.79 2.26 8.34
CA LEU A 563 15.97 2.52 9.17
C LEU A 563 15.63 3.33 10.43
N GLU A 564 14.74 4.33 10.33
CA GLU A 564 14.27 5.11 11.47
C GLU A 564 13.48 4.24 12.46
N GLU A 565 12.54 3.43 11.99
CA GLU A 565 11.78 2.49 12.84
C GLU A 565 12.71 1.52 13.57
N ARG A 566 13.69 0.94 12.87
CA ARG A 566 14.70 0.06 13.46
C ARG A 566 15.54 0.77 14.51
N GLU A 567 15.98 1.99 14.24
CA GLU A 567 16.76 2.77 15.21
C GLU A 567 15.94 3.03 16.48
N LEU A 568 14.66 3.36 16.33
CA LEU A 568 13.75 3.60 17.44
C LEU A 568 13.50 2.33 18.26
N LEU A 569 13.29 1.18 17.61
CA LEU A 569 13.20 -0.11 18.29
C LEU A 569 14.47 -0.35 19.13
N LEU A 570 15.64 -0.38 18.50
CA LEU A 570 16.91 -0.70 19.14
C LEU A 570 17.30 0.26 20.26
N ARG A 571 16.92 1.54 20.18
CA ARG A 571 17.18 2.51 21.25
C ARG A 571 16.38 2.22 22.53
N ASN A 572 15.33 1.41 22.45
CA ASN A 572 14.47 1.04 23.58
C ASN A 572 14.63 -0.42 24.03
N THR A 573 15.54 -1.22 23.44
CA THR A 573 15.70 -2.65 23.79
C THR A 573 16.63 -2.89 24.99
N VAL A 574 17.56 -1.97 25.27
CA VAL A 574 18.55 -2.11 26.36
C VAL A 574 18.73 -0.78 27.09
N ALA A 575 18.70 -0.82 28.42
CA ALA A 575 19.13 0.31 29.26
C ALA A 575 20.63 0.20 29.57
N LEU A 576 21.37 1.29 29.34
CA LEU A 576 22.81 1.38 29.63
C LEU A 576 23.08 2.44 30.71
N THR A 577 23.84 2.06 31.73
CA THR A 577 24.33 2.97 32.79
C THR A 577 25.83 2.78 33.00
N VAL A 578 26.52 3.82 33.47
CA VAL A 578 27.96 3.77 33.76
C VAL A 578 28.21 4.25 35.19
N ASP A 579 28.71 3.36 36.04
CA ASP A 579 29.13 3.65 37.40
C ASP A 579 30.63 3.88 37.45
N VAL A 580 31.05 5.13 37.69
CA VAL A 580 32.47 5.49 37.80
C VAL A 580 32.89 5.52 39.26
N GLY A 581 33.87 4.68 39.62
CA GLY A 581 34.44 4.58 40.96
C GLY A 581 35.34 5.76 41.34
N GLU A 582 35.84 5.74 42.57
CA GLU A 582 36.88 6.70 43.00
C GLU A 582 38.27 6.28 42.49
N VAL A 583 39.16 7.27 42.31
CA VAL A 583 40.56 7.00 41.95
C VAL A 583 41.25 6.27 43.10
N ASN A 584 41.81 5.09 42.82
CA ASN A 584 42.48 4.25 43.81
C ASN A 584 43.92 4.71 44.11
N GLU A 585 44.58 4.05 45.06
CA GLU A 585 45.96 4.40 45.49
C GLU A 585 47.00 4.27 44.36
N ASN A 586 46.73 3.48 43.32
CA ASN A 586 47.59 3.29 42.16
C ASN A 586 47.36 4.35 41.07
N GLY A 587 46.39 5.25 41.27
CA GLY A 587 46.01 6.26 40.28
C GLY A 587 45.03 5.76 39.22
N ASN A 588 44.40 4.60 39.41
CA ASN A 588 43.44 4.06 38.45
C ASN A 588 42.00 4.36 38.88
N VAL A 589 41.08 4.40 37.92
CA VAL A 589 39.63 4.49 38.15
C VAL A 589 38.92 3.35 37.44
N ASN A 590 38.00 2.69 38.14
CA ASN A 590 37.16 1.64 37.56
C ASN A 590 35.85 2.26 37.08
N ALA A 591 35.41 1.92 35.87
CA ALA A 591 34.13 2.27 35.31
C ALA A 591 33.36 1.00 34.99
N THR A 592 32.22 0.80 35.65
CA THR A 592 31.35 -0.36 35.43
C THR A 592 30.20 0.04 34.52
N VAL A 593 30.13 -0.55 33.33
CA VAL A 593 29.03 -0.39 32.38
C VAL A 593 27.98 -1.45 32.67
N ASN A 594 26.76 -1.07 33.06
CA ASN A 594 25.64 -1.98 33.26
C ASN A 594 24.68 -1.92 32.07
N LEU A 595 24.38 -3.08 31.48
CA LEU A 595 23.38 -3.28 30.44
C LEU A 595 22.21 -4.06 31.02
N ARG A 596 20.99 -3.53 30.95
CA ARG A 596 19.76 -4.23 31.34
C ARG A 596 18.91 -4.52 30.11
N ASN A 597 18.54 -5.78 29.92
CA ASN A 597 17.60 -6.16 28.88
C ASN A 597 16.20 -5.64 29.23
N LEU A 598 15.55 -4.93 28.28
CA LEU A 598 14.20 -4.42 28.44
C LEU A 598 13.19 -5.17 27.55
N THR A 599 13.61 -6.23 26.85
CA THR A 599 12.73 -7.00 25.96
C THR A 599 12.15 -8.21 26.68
N GLY A 600 10.93 -8.61 26.29
CA GLY A 600 10.28 -9.84 26.74
C GLY A 600 10.84 -11.12 26.11
N HIS A 601 12.07 -11.10 25.62
CA HIS A 601 12.81 -12.26 25.09
C HIS A 601 14.32 -12.02 25.30
N SER A 602 15.16 -12.98 24.94
CA SER A 602 16.61 -12.82 25.11
C SER A 602 17.18 -11.69 24.26
N PHE A 603 18.27 -11.05 24.70
CA PHE A 603 18.97 -10.05 23.89
C PHE A 603 20.38 -10.52 23.50
N PRO A 604 20.71 -10.58 22.20
CA PRO A 604 19.83 -10.49 21.03
C PRO A 604 19.12 -11.83 20.75
N SER A 605 17.80 -11.81 20.54
CA SER A 605 17.02 -12.96 20.06
C SER A 605 17.04 -13.07 18.53
N GLY A 606 16.29 -14.04 18.00
CA GLY A 606 16.03 -14.27 16.58
C GLY A 606 16.85 -15.42 16.02
N PHE A 607 16.63 -15.68 14.73
CA PHE A 607 17.29 -16.74 13.98
C PHE A 607 18.82 -16.65 14.08
N ALA A 608 19.49 -17.80 14.06
CA ALA A 608 20.93 -18.05 14.24
C ALA A 608 21.86 -17.41 13.20
N PHE A 609 21.52 -16.23 12.70
CA PHE A 609 22.39 -15.36 11.96
C PHE A 609 23.40 -14.69 12.88
N ALA A 610 24.48 -14.26 12.27
CA ALA A 610 25.45 -13.47 12.98
C ALA A 610 24.89 -12.09 13.34
N ARG A 611 24.24 -11.96 14.51
CA ARG A 611 23.92 -10.65 15.11
C ARG A 611 25.12 -10.14 15.85
N GLN A 612 25.41 -8.85 15.81
CA GLN A 612 26.58 -8.33 16.51
C GLN A 612 26.31 -7.00 17.20
N TRP A 613 26.58 -6.99 18.52
CA TRP A 613 26.68 -5.77 19.30
C TRP A 613 28.03 -5.67 20.02
N TRP A 614 28.41 -4.45 20.36
CA TRP A 614 29.61 -4.16 21.13
C TRP A 614 29.48 -2.86 21.92
N ILE A 615 30.39 -2.65 22.87
CA ILE A 615 30.47 -1.43 23.67
C ILE A 615 31.66 -0.60 23.18
N GLU A 616 31.39 0.64 22.79
CA GLU A 616 32.41 1.67 22.64
C GLU A 616 32.52 2.45 23.96
N ILE A 617 33.72 2.52 24.54
CA ILE A 617 33.96 3.23 25.80
C ILE A 617 35.17 4.15 25.70
N SER A 618 35.06 5.34 26.28
CA SER A 618 36.15 6.31 26.40
C SER A 618 36.04 7.11 27.69
N ALA A 619 37.14 7.70 28.14
CA ALA A 619 37.15 8.54 29.33
C ALA A 619 37.91 9.85 29.09
N GLN A 620 37.44 10.92 29.73
CA GLN A 620 38.08 12.23 29.71
C GLN A 620 37.97 12.89 31.08
N THR A 621 38.88 13.80 31.37
CA THR A 621 38.78 14.70 32.52
C THR A 621 37.75 15.80 32.27
N ALA A 622 37.30 16.48 33.33
CA ALA A 622 36.42 17.65 33.23
C ALA A 622 36.97 18.78 32.34
N SER A 623 38.29 18.87 32.14
CA SER A 623 38.94 19.82 31.23
C SER A 623 39.04 19.36 29.77
N GLY A 624 38.60 18.13 29.47
CA GLY A 624 38.62 17.53 28.13
C GLY A 624 39.92 16.84 27.75
N GLN A 625 40.82 16.57 28.72
CA GLN A 625 41.99 15.72 28.49
C GLN A 625 41.58 14.24 28.53
N GLU A 626 41.95 13.47 27.50
CA GLU A 626 41.72 12.02 27.42
C GLU A 626 42.39 11.26 28.58
N VAL A 627 41.70 10.22 29.06
CA VAL A 627 42.15 9.31 30.12
C VAL A 627 42.13 7.91 29.53
N CYS A 628 43.26 7.21 29.58
CA CYS A 628 43.45 5.99 28.80
C CYS A 628 43.33 4.72 29.63
N LEU A 629 42.96 3.60 29.00
CA LEU A 629 42.74 2.31 29.65
C LEU A 629 44.04 1.79 30.28
N THR A 630 44.00 1.02 31.36
CA THR A 630 45.22 0.50 31.99
C THR A 630 46.00 -0.40 31.04
N ALA A 631 47.33 -0.24 30.97
CA ALA A 631 48.16 -1.08 30.11
C ALA A 631 48.14 -2.55 30.57
N ILE A 632 47.88 -3.46 29.63
CA ILE A 632 47.95 -4.90 29.86
C ILE A 632 49.39 -5.39 29.70
N ASN A 633 49.90 -6.11 30.70
CA ASN A 633 51.20 -6.79 30.64
C ASN A 633 50.97 -8.30 30.58
N THR A 634 51.29 -8.93 29.44
CA THR A 634 51.15 -10.39 29.33
C THR A 634 52.23 -11.12 30.13
N PRO A 635 51.99 -12.38 30.56
CA PRO A 635 53.02 -13.21 31.20
C PRO A 635 54.30 -13.37 30.37
N ASP A 636 54.21 -13.27 29.04
CA ASP A 636 55.33 -13.35 28.10
C ASP A 636 56.07 -12.02 27.88
N GLY A 637 55.70 -10.96 28.61
CA GLY A 637 56.36 -9.66 28.58
C GLY A 637 55.99 -8.79 27.38
N ILE A 638 54.88 -9.08 26.69
CA ILE A 638 54.30 -8.19 25.68
C ILE A 638 53.53 -7.09 26.43
N GLN A 639 53.93 -5.85 26.18
CA GLN A 639 53.24 -4.68 26.69
C GLN A 639 52.28 -4.18 25.61
N ILE A 640 50.98 -4.28 25.87
CA ILE A 640 49.97 -3.75 24.94
C ILE A 640 49.80 -2.25 25.22
N PRO A 641 49.84 -1.38 24.20
CA PRO A 641 49.62 0.06 24.39
C PRO A 641 48.28 0.30 25.08
N SER A 642 48.21 1.34 25.92
CA SER A 642 47.02 1.82 26.60
C SER A 642 46.25 2.77 25.66
N PRO A 643 45.18 2.33 24.97
CA PRO A 643 44.39 3.21 24.14
C PRO A 643 43.47 4.06 25.02
N CYS A 644 43.05 5.21 24.50
CA CYS A 644 42.15 6.11 25.23
C CYS A 644 40.67 5.83 24.98
N ALA A 645 40.38 4.84 24.14
CA ALA A 645 39.06 4.29 23.89
C ALA A 645 39.16 2.81 23.51
N SER A 646 38.05 2.08 23.66
CA SER A 646 37.87 0.70 23.20
C SER A 646 36.54 0.58 22.44
N GLY A 647 36.44 -0.39 21.52
CA GLY A 647 35.25 -0.65 20.70
C GLY A 647 35.06 0.31 19.53
N VAL A 648 36.11 1.04 19.14
CA VAL A 648 36.04 2.05 18.07
C VAL A 648 36.19 1.39 16.70
N ILE A 649 35.27 1.70 15.79
CA ILE A 649 35.36 1.40 14.35
C ILE A 649 35.41 2.70 13.56
N GLU A 650 36.16 2.74 12.44
CA GLU A 650 36.25 3.95 11.61
C GLU A 650 35.08 4.03 10.63
N GLU A 651 34.72 2.90 10.02
CA GLU A 651 33.59 2.76 9.11
C GLU A 651 32.64 1.65 9.58
N VAL A 652 31.35 1.80 9.24
CA VAL A 652 30.29 0.80 9.54
C VAL A 652 30.62 -0.61 9.01
N GLN A 653 31.42 -0.66 7.94
CA GLN A 653 31.81 -1.87 7.21
C GLN A 653 33.05 -2.55 7.79
N ASP A 654 33.69 -1.95 8.79
CA ASP A 654 34.91 -2.49 9.39
C ASP A 654 34.61 -3.74 10.20
N GLU A 655 35.57 -4.67 10.18
CA GLU A 655 35.50 -5.87 10.99
C GLU A 655 35.77 -5.58 12.46
N LEU A 656 34.96 -6.20 13.32
CA LEU A 656 35.15 -6.12 14.75
C LEU A 656 36.14 -7.22 15.17
N LYS A 657 37.43 -6.86 15.21
CA LYS A 657 38.53 -7.80 15.42
C LYS A 657 38.70 -8.19 16.89
N THR A 658 38.51 -9.48 17.15
CA THR A 658 38.75 -10.11 18.46
C THR A 658 40.21 -10.54 18.56
N CYS A 659 40.86 -10.35 19.71
CA CYS A 659 42.26 -10.76 19.87
C CYS A 659 42.40 -12.27 20.12
N ASP A 660 43.43 -12.84 19.51
CA ASP A 660 43.96 -14.15 19.88
C ASP A 660 45.06 -14.02 20.95
N LEU A 661 44.78 -14.47 22.19
CA LEU A 661 45.75 -14.47 23.30
C LEU A 661 46.71 -15.67 23.27
N THR A 662 46.49 -16.67 22.40
CA THR A 662 47.37 -17.87 22.31
C THR A 662 48.65 -17.62 21.52
N GLY A 663 48.69 -16.50 20.78
CA GLY A 663 49.90 -15.85 20.30
C GLY A 663 50.93 -16.78 19.67
N THR A 664 50.77 -17.17 18.40
CA THR A 664 51.90 -17.27 17.44
C THR A 664 51.47 -17.72 16.03
N SER A 665 51.47 -16.75 15.11
CA SER A 665 51.51 -16.89 13.64
C SER A 665 50.25 -17.40 12.92
N LEU A 666 49.70 -16.52 12.08
CA LEU A 666 48.73 -16.82 11.02
C LEU A 666 49.34 -17.64 9.85
N ASP A 667 50.49 -18.29 10.03
CA ASP A 667 51.28 -18.87 8.92
C ASP A 667 51.24 -20.42 8.87
N ASN A 668 50.33 -21.06 9.60
CA ASN A 668 50.01 -22.47 9.42
C ASN A 668 48.49 -22.65 9.35
N SER A 669 48.04 -23.30 8.29
CA SER A 669 46.67 -23.83 8.11
C SER A 669 46.19 -24.75 9.25
N ASP A 670 47.05 -25.03 10.23
CA ASP A 670 46.80 -25.95 11.35
C ASP A 670 46.77 -25.22 12.71
N ALA A 671 46.95 -23.90 12.74
CA ALA A 671 47.10 -23.11 13.98
C ALA A 671 46.18 -21.88 14.04
N ALA A 672 45.03 -21.92 13.37
CA ALA A 672 43.92 -21.04 13.72
C ALA A 672 43.44 -21.45 15.13
N SER A 673 43.99 -20.75 16.12
CA SER A 673 43.50 -20.54 17.49
C SER A 673 42.42 -21.50 17.96
N LYS A 674 42.75 -22.36 18.94
CA LYS A 674 41.73 -22.77 19.91
C LYS A 674 41.18 -21.48 20.50
N GLY A 675 39.94 -21.12 20.15
CA GLY A 675 39.26 -20.00 20.78
C GLY A 675 39.25 -20.18 22.30
N PHE A 676 38.95 -19.11 23.03
CA PHE A 676 38.85 -19.16 24.49
C PHE A 676 37.92 -20.28 24.97
N ASP A 677 36.89 -20.61 24.19
CA ASP A 677 35.93 -21.70 24.44
C ASP A 677 36.52 -23.12 24.22
N GLY A 678 37.83 -23.23 23.98
CA GLY A 678 38.57 -24.50 23.85
C GLY A 678 38.33 -25.28 22.55
N ASP A 679 37.18 -25.04 21.92
CA ASP A 679 36.49 -25.97 21.04
C ASP A 679 35.95 -25.27 19.76
N VAL A 680 36.23 -23.97 19.49
CA VAL A 680 35.80 -23.25 18.25
C VAL A 680 36.95 -22.49 17.56
N ILE A 681 37.08 -22.64 16.24
CA ILE A 681 37.94 -21.90 15.32
C ILE A 681 37.10 -20.80 14.65
N PHE A 682 37.43 -19.53 14.91
CA PHE A 682 36.66 -18.42 14.32
C PHE A 682 37.18 -18.00 12.94
N ASN A 683 36.33 -17.27 12.22
CA ASN A 683 36.66 -16.69 10.93
C ASN A 683 37.94 -15.81 11.02
N PRO A 684 38.97 -16.05 10.17
CA PRO A 684 40.22 -15.29 10.20
C PRO A 684 40.08 -13.79 9.99
N GLU A 685 39.03 -13.30 9.32
CA GLU A 685 38.76 -11.86 9.17
C GLU A 685 38.35 -11.19 10.49
N SER A 686 37.83 -11.99 11.43
CA SER A 686 37.30 -11.53 12.70
C SER A 686 38.25 -11.73 13.90
N ILE A 687 39.38 -12.40 13.69
CA ILE A 687 40.45 -12.54 14.69
C ILE A 687 41.66 -11.71 14.26
N SER A 688 42.40 -11.13 15.20
CA SER A 688 43.74 -10.60 14.94
C SER A 688 44.70 -10.87 16.11
N PRO A 689 46.03 -10.90 15.86
CA PRO A 689 47.02 -11.02 16.93
C PRO A 689 46.87 -9.89 17.96
N LEU A 690 47.31 -10.14 19.20
CA LEU A 690 47.27 -9.19 20.33
C LEU A 690 47.81 -7.77 20.05
N GLU A 691 48.70 -7.62 19.08
CA GLU A 691 49.28 -6.32 18.69
C GLU A 691 48.38 -5.51 17.73
N ASP A 692 47.43 -6.16 17.05
CA ASP A 692 46.62 -5.62 15.95
C ASP A 692 45.10 -5.67 16.26
N CYS A 693 44.72 -5.80 17.53
CA CYS A 693 43.33 -5.93 17.97
C CYS A 693 43.09 -5.10 19.23
N ASP A 694 41.81 -4.88 19.57
CA ASP A 694 41.42 -4.22 20.81
C ASP A 694 41.22 -5.26 21.92
N PRO A 695 42.07 -5.32 22.95
CA PRO A 695 41.90 -6.29 24.01
C PRO A 695 40.77 -5.94 24.99
N TRP A 696 40.37 -4.68 25.12
CA TRP A 696 39.28 -4.26 26.02
C TRP A 696 37.89 -4.34 25.37
N LEU A 697 37.83 -4.74 24.10
CA LEU A 697 36.58 -4.87 23.36
C LEU A 697 35.60 -5.77 24.11
N THR A 698 34.46 -5.18 24.51
CA THR A 698 33.29 -5.95 24.93
C THR A 698 32.36 -6.13 23.75
N ASN A 699 32.20 -7.37 23.30
CA ASN A 699 31.31 -7.71 22.20
C ASN A 699 30.59 -9.03 22.43
N MET A 700 29.47 -9.18 21.72
CA MET A 700 28.77 -10.44 21.60
C MET A 700 28.24 -10.61 20.19
N GLN A 701 28.32 -11.84 19.72
CA GLN A 701 27.90 -12.21 18.40
C GLN A 701 27.43 -13.68 18.35
N LYS A 702 26.24 -13.93 17.79
CA LYS A 702 25.84 -15.29 17.41
C LYS A 702 26.65 -15.73 16.19
N ILE A 703 27.09 -16.99 16.11
CA ILE A 703 27.80 -17.53 14.94
C ILE A 703 27.31 -18.93 14.64
N LEU A 704 27.44 -19.34 13.37
CA LEU A 704 27.20 -20.71 12.93
C LEU A 704 28.52 -21.47 12.93
N THR A 705 28.48 -22.75 13.28
CA THR A 705 29.61 -23.66 13.20
C THR A 705 29.30 -24.88 12.34
N ASP A 706 30.36 -25.60 11.95
CA ASP A 706 30.25 -26.85 11.22
C ASP A 706 29.82 -28.03 12.11
N GLY A 707 29.67 -27.89 13.43
CA GLY A 707 29.28 -28.98 14.34
C GLY A 707 30.39 -30.02 14.61
N ASP A 708 30.25 -30.84 15.67
CA ASP A 708 31.31 -31.76 16.13
C ASP A 708 31.28 -33.14 15.42
N ASP A 709 31.56 -33.17 14.12
CA ASP A 709 31.49 -34.40 13.32
C ASP A 709 32.48 -35.50 13.74
N ASN A 710 33.62 -35.09 14.27
CA ASN A 710 34.74 -36.00 14.55
C ASN A 710 34.81 -36.42 16.02
N GLY A 711 33.96 -35.86 16.88
CA GLY A 711 33.98 -36.05 18.34
C GLY A 711 35.28 -35.55 18.98
N ASP A 712 36.01 -34.66 18.29
CA ASP A 712 37.21 -34.01 18.80
C ASP A 712 36.89 -32.68 19.47
N ARG A 713 35.61 -32.27 19.44
CA ARG A 713 35.06 -31.04 20.00
C ARG A 713 35.72 -29.80 19.40
N VAL A 714 36.21 -29.86 18.16
CA VAL A 714 36.71 -28.67 17.47
C VAL A 714 35.72 -28.30 16.37
N LEU A 715 35.11 -27.13 16.52
CA LEU A 715 34.10 -26.55 15.66
C LEU A 715 34.74 -25.44 14.83
N GLU A 716 34.40 -25.31 13.56
CA GLU A 716 34.81 -24.21 12.69
C GLU A 716 33.62 -23.30 12.42
N GLU A 717 33.84 -21.99 12.53
CA GLU A 717 32.83 -21.01 12.16
C GLU A 717 32.58 -20.99 10.65
N VAL A 718 31.32 -21.08 10.25
CA VAL A 718 30.89 -21.14 8.86
C VAL A 718 29.87 -20.06 8.55
N SER A 719 29.74 -19.73 7.26
CA SER A 719 28.72 -18.80 6.76
C SER A 719 27.41 -19.47 6.32
N PHE A 720 27.34 -20.80 6.40
CA PHE A 720 26.17 -21.57 5.98
C PHE A 720 25.57 -22.36 7.13
N GLN A 721 24.29 -22.69 6.99
CA GLN A 721 23.54 -23.47 7.96
C GLN A 721 23.80 -24.96 7.70
N SER A 722 24.44 -25.66 8.65
CA SER A 722 24.64 -27.12 8.59
C SER A 722 23.51 -27.85 9.34
N PHE A 723 23.30 -29.15 9.07
CA PHE A 723 22.28 -29.96 9.77
C PHE A 723 22.92 -30.81 10.87
N LYS A 724 23.72 -30.16 11.71
CA LYS A 724 24.33 -30.76 12.91
C LYS A 724 23.65 -30.22 14.16
N PRO A 725 23.64 -30.97 15.26
CA PRO A 725 23.13 -30.44 16.51
C PRO A 725 24.10 -29.38 17.02
N ASP A 726 23.58 -28.45 17.83
CA ASP A 726 24.40 -27.54 18.60
C ASP A 726 25.37 -26.68 17.76
N ILE A 727 24.98 -26.33 16.53
CA ILE A 727 25.86 -25.57 15.62
C ILE A 727 25.91 -24.08 15.92
N VAL A 728 24.95 -23.56 16.68
CA VAL A 728 24.87 -22.14 17.01
C VAL A 728 25.76 -21.91 18.22
N ARG A 729 26.69 -20.96 18.09
CA ARG A 729 27.61 -20.58 19.16
C ARG A 729 27.53 -19.11 19.45
N LEU A 730 27.88 -18.76 20.68
CA LEU A 730 28.02 -17.38 21.11
C LEU A 730 29.50 -17.03 21.12
N ARG A 731 29.88 -16.10 20.27
CA ARG A 731 31.17 -15.42 20.35
C ARG A 731 31.03 -14.26 21.32
N THR A 732 31.74 -14.33 22.45
CA THR A 732 31.69 -13.30 23.48
C THR A 732 33.10 -12.93 23.90
N ARG A 733 33.30 -11.67 24.26
CA ARG A 733 34.58 -11.22 24.82
C ARG A 733 34.40 -10.07 25.79
N VAL A 734 35.08 -10.19 26.92
CA VAL A 734 35.34 -9.12 27.90
C VAL A 734 36.70 -9.44 28.51
N ILE A 735 37.63 -8.48 28.53
CA ILE A 735 38.85 -8.63 29.33
C ILE A 735 38.66 -7.85 30.63
N ASP A 736 38.61 -8.59 31.75
CA ASP A 736 38.75 -8.02 33.09
C ASP A 736 40.26 -7.99 33.45
N ASP A 737 40.64 -7.00 34.28
CA ASP A 737 42.01 -6.55 34.63
C ASP A 737 42.97 -7.61 35.25
N ASP A 738 42.61 -8.90 35.24
CA ASP A 738 43.40 -10.00 35.80
C ASP A 738 43.74 -11.05 34.72
N LEU A 739 44.88 -10.87 34.05
CA LEU A 739 45.45 -11.88 33.15
C LEU A 739 46.07 -13.09 33.89
N THR A 740 45.96 -13.19 35.22
CA THR A 740 46.86 -14.06 36.02
C THR A 740 46.26 -15.29 36.69
N ASP A 741 44.98 -15.59 36.55
CA ASP A 741 44.41 -16.91 36.88
C ASP A 741 43.18 -17.14 36.01
N ASP A 742 42.92 -18.40 35.61
CA ASP A 742 41.78 -18.89 34.81
C ASP A 742 40.75 -17.79 34.52
N PHE A 743 40.83 -17.17 33.34
CA PHE A 743 39.81 -16.22 32.89
C PHE A 743 38.46 -16.87 33.15
N PRO A 744 37.60 -16.32 34.02
CA PRO A 744 36.22 -16.72 33.96
C PRO A 744 35.79 -16.30 32.57
N GLN A 745 35.54 -17.30 31.73
CA GLN A 745 34.63 -17.15 30.62
C GLN A 745 33.39 -16.52 31.24
N THR A 746 33.24 -15.20 31.19
CA THR A 746 31.93 -14.62 31.29
C THR A 746 31.30 -14.99 29.97
N ILE A 747 30.88 -16.26 29.86
CA ILE A 747 30.06 -16.79 28.78
C ILE A 747 28.85 -15.89 28.86
N LEU A 748 28.84 -14.86 28.03
CA LEU A 748 27.65 -14.06 27.90
C LEU A 748 26.70 -14.96 27.12
N LYS A 749 25.97 -15.82 27.86
CA LYS A 749 24.73 -16.43 27.39
C LYS A 749 23.82 -15.30 26.89
N GLU A 750 22.77 -15.56 26.15
CA GLU A 750 21.88 -14.46 25.78
C GLU A 750 21.37 -13.74 27.04
N MET A 751 21.17 -12.42 27.00
CA MET A 751 20.68 -11.70 28.18
C MET A 751 19.21 -12.02 28.35
N LYS A 752 18.82 -12.71 29.43
CA LYS A 752 17.41 -12.98 29.73
C LYS A 752 16.63 -11.67 29.90
N PRO A 753 15.30 -11.68 29.72
CA PRO A 753 14.44 -10.56 30.08
C PRO A 753 14.78 -10.01 31.47
N GLU A 754 14.86 -8.68 31.61
CA GLU A 754 15.21 -7.99 32.86
C GLU A 754 16.60 -8.29 33.46
N GLU A 755 17.42 -9.14 32.82
CA GLU A 755 18.78 -9.45 33.24
C GLU A 755 19.66 -8.21 33.11
N THR A 756 20.43 -7.92 34.16
CA THR A 756 21.46 -6.88 34.15
C THR A 756 22.84 -7.49 34.11
N ARG A 757 23.67 -7.06 33.16
CA ARG A 757 25.08 -7.46 33.03
C ARG A 757 26.01 -6.28 33.18
N SER A 758 27.12 -6.51 33.86
CA SER A 758 28.07 -5.48 34.24
C SER A 758 29.47 -5.78 33.68
N PHE A 759 30.08 -4.79 33.04
CA PHE A 759 31.42 -4.88 32.45
C PHE A 759 32.31 -3.81 33.06
N THR A 760 33.47 -4.19 33.61
CA THR A 760 34.35 -3.22 34.31
C THR A 760 35.57 -2.88 33.47
N TYR A 761 35.78 -1.59 33.25
CA TYR A 761 36.93 -1.02 32.55
C TYR A 761 37.78 -0.22 33.52
N THR A 762 39.10 -0.39 33.45
CA THR A 762 40.02 0.36 34.31
C THR A 762 40.77 1.40 33.49
N PHE A 763 40.75 2.65 33.94
CA PHE A 763 41.46 3.77 33.32
C PHE A 763 42.61 4.27 34.21
N ASP A 764 43.73 4.64 33.63
CA ASP A 764 44.86 5.30 34.29
C ASP A 764 44.59 6.81 34.44
N ALA A 765 44.17 7.20 35.63
CA ALA A 765 43.90 8.58 36.01
C ALA A 765 45.10 9.28 36.68
N SER A 766 46.31 8.67 36.68
CA SER A 766 47.49 9.25 37.34
C SER A 766 47.89 10.62 36.76
N GLY A 767 47.58 10.84 35.48
CA GLY A 767 47.78 12.10 34.76
C GLY A 767 46.66 13.14 34.91
N ALA A 768 45.55 12.82 35.59
CA ALA A 768 44.33 13.64 35.63
C ALA A 768 44.37 14.79 36.66
N GLY A 769 45.43 14.89 37.48
CA GLY A 769 45.61 16.03 38.39
C GLY A 769 44.53 16.17 39.50
N GLY A 770 43.75 15.12 39.76
CA GLY A 770 42.63 15.15 40.71
C GLY A 770 41.33 15.73 40.15
N GLU A 771 41.23 15.93 38.83
CA GLU A 771 39.98 16.26 38.16
C GLU A 771 39.00 15.08 38.20
N ALA A 772 37.70 15.39 38.11
CA ALA A 772 36.68 14.36 37.91
C ALA A 772 36.87 13.69 36.54
N ILE A 773 36.65 12.39 36.49
CA ILE A 773 36.75 11.56 35.28
C ILE A 773 35.33 11.29 34.79
N ASP A 774 35.03 11.78 33.58
CA ASP A 774 33.78 11.54 32.89
C ASP A 774 33.99 10.38 31.90
N VAL A 775 33.27 9.30 32.11
CA VAL A 775 33.31 8.10 31.25
C VAL A 775 32.08 8.09 30.35
N THR A 776 32.29 7.85 29.06
CA THR A 776 31.21 7.69 28.07
C THR A 776 31.26 6.27 27.54
N ALA A 777 30.15 5.55 27.68
CA ALA A 777 29.95 4.25 27.05
C ALA A 777 28.73 4.32 26.12
N THR A 778 28.85 3.73 24.93
CA THR A 778 27.78 3.60 23.95
C THR A 778 27.70 2.15 23.50
N MET A 779 26.51 1.55 23.57
CA MET A 779 26.29 0.24 22.98
C MET A 779 25.94 0.40 21.51
N ARG A 780 26.60 -0.36 20.65
CA ARG A 780 26.40 -0.32 19.21
C ARG A 780 25.88 -1.66 18.73
N MET A 781 24.96 -1.64 17.77
CA MET A 781 24.35 -2.85 17.20
C MET A 781 24.27 -2.78 15.68
N ARG A 782 24.68 -3.85 15.01
CA ARG A 782 24.46 -4.06 13.57
C ARG A 782 23.77 -5.40 13.31
N HIS A 783 22.95 -5.45 12.26
CA HIS A 783 22.12 -6.62 11.97
C HIS A 783 22.94 -7.86 11.56
N SER A 784 24.07 -7.66 10.89
CA SER A 784 25.01 -8.71 10.49
C SER A 784 26.46 -8.21 10.39
N PRO A 785 27.47 -9.06 10.63
CA PRO A 785 28.86 -8.68 10.46
C PRO A 785 29.23 -8.62 8.96
N PRO A 786 30.18 -7.77 8.55
CA PRO A 786 30.51 -7.59 7.15
C PRO A 786 31.12 -8.84 6.50
N TYR A 787 31.96 -9.61 7.20
CA TYR A 787 32.52 -10.86 6.64
C TYR A 787 31.44 -11.87 6.28
N PHE A 788 30.33 -11.93 7.03
CA PHE A 788 29.20 -12.80 6.70
C PHE A 788 28.56 -12.36 5.37
N VAL A 789 28.37 -11.06 5.16
CA VAL A 789 27.87 -10.53 3.88
C VAL A 789 28.85 -10.84 2.74
N ARG A 790 30.16 -10.71 2.95
CA ARG A 790 31.18 -11.01 1.93
C ARG A 790 31.28 -12.49 1.60
N SER A 791 30.98 -13.37 2.55
CA SER A 791 31.08 -14.82 2.37
C SER A 791 30.19 -15.38 1.25
N PHE A 792 29.17 -14.63 0.83
CA PHE A 792 28.28 -15.01 -0.26
C PHE A 792 28.77 -14.57 -1.66
N ASP A 793 29.85 -13.80 -1.78
CA ASP A 793 30.35 -13.34 -3.09
C ASP A 793 30.81 -14.49 -4.00
N ASP A 794 31.30 -15.59 -3.41
CA ASP A 794 31.77 -16.78 -4.14
C ASP A 794 30.61 -17.57 -4.78
N GLU A 795 29.37 -17.34 -4.35
CA GLU A 795 28.15 -17.99 -4.83
C GLU A 795 27.56 -17.31 -6.08
N GLY A 796 28.15 -16.19 -6.49
CA GLY A 796 27.73 -15.38 -7.63
C GLY A 796 27.14 -14.04 -7.19
N THR A 797 26.69 -13.24 -8.16
CA THR A 797 26.07 -11.95 -7.86
C THR A 797 24.77 -12.13 -7.09
N PHE A 798 24.59 -11.36 -6.02
CA PHE A 798 23.34 -11.23 -5.28
C PHE A 798 22.17 -10.86 -6.20
N ALA A 799 20.95 -10.95 -5.66
CA ALA A 799 19.72 -10.50 -6.31
C ALA A 799 19.92 -9.19 -7.09
N GLY A 800 19.63 -9.21 -8.40
CA GLY A 800 19.75 -8.01 -9.24
C GLY A 800 21.16 -7.70 -9.77
N GLY A 801 22.13 -8.59 -9.58
CA GLY A 801 23.51 -8.39 -10.06
C GLY A 801 24.41 -7.62 -9.11
N LEU A 802 23.99 -7.45 -7.86
CA LEU A 802 24.74 -6.75 -6.81
C LEU A 802 25.91 -7.62 -6.28
N ASN A 803 26.93 -6.98 -5.71
CA ASN A 803 28.00 -7.63 -4.94
C ASN A 803 27.94 -7.24 -3.46
N SER A 804 28.75 -7.87 -2.60
CA SER A 804 28.75 -7.59 -1.16
C SER A 804 29.04 -6.13 -0.86
N GLY A 805 29.95 -5.48 -1.59
CA GLY A 805 30.27 -4.07 -1.45
C GLY A 805 29.07 -3.14 -1.71
N ASP A 806 28.20 -3.49 -2.66
CA ASP A 806 26.96 -2.74 -2.90
C ASP A 806 25.98 -2.85 -1.73
N LEU A 807 25.92 -4.02 -1.07
CA LEU A 807 25.06 -4.24 0.10
C LEU A 807 25.61 -3.55 1.35
N LEU A 808 26.93 -3.71 1.60
CA LEU A 808 27.64 -3.08 2.71
C LEU A 808 27.53 -1.55 2.65
N ALA A 809 27.42 -0.94 1.47
CA ALA A 809 27.19 0.49 1.35
C ALA A 809 25.89 0.98 2.03
N ASN A 810 24.90 0.10 2.23
CA ASN A 810 23.64 0.39 2.92
C ASN A 810 23.57 -0.23 4.33
N MET A 811 24.67 -0.79 4.84
CA MET A 811 24.75 -1.28 6.21
C MET A 811 24.65 -0.11 7.20
N THR A 812 24.01 -0.36 8.34
CA THR A 812 23.84 0.63 9.41
C THR A 812 24.26 0.07 10.76
N VAL A 813 24.85 0.94 11.59
CA VAL A 813 25.09 0.72 13.02
C VAL A 813 24.15 1.64 13.79
N VAL A 814 23.46 1.10 14.77
CA VAL A 814 22.60 1.88 15.66
C VAL A 814 23.25 2.02 17.02
N ASP A 815 23.23 3.25 17.53
CA ASP A 815 23.72 3.60 18.84
C ASP A 815 22.59 3.44 19.86
N ILE A 816 22.66 2.37 20.64
CA ILE A 816 21.79 2.09 21.77
C ILE A 816 22.35 2.91 22.96
N ALA A 817 21.49 3.77 23.53
CA ALA A 817 21.83 5.02 24.21
C ALA A 817 22.99 5.00 25.24
N SER A 818 23.58 6.19 25.45
CA SER A 818 24.48 6.54 26.56
C SER A 818 23.77 7.47 27.57
N ASN A 819 23.96 7.21 28.87
CA ASN A 819 23.61 8.05 30.02
C ASN A 819 22.20 8.69 30.01
N LYS A 820 21.18 7.93 30.43
CA LYS A 820 19.98 8.47 31.08
C LYS A 820 19.65 7.64 32.31
N GLU A 821 19.27 8.30 33.40
CA GLU A 821 18.57 7.64 34.51
C GLU A 821 17.40 6.83 33.94
N LEU A 822 17.22 5.60 34.44
CA LEU A 822 16.10 4.73 34.12
C LEU A 822 14.79 5.55 34.20
N PRO A 823 14.01 5.67 33.12
CA PRO A 823 12.71 6.32 33.22
C PRO A 823 11.79 5.47 34.11
N ASP A 824 11.08 6.13 35.05
CA ASP A 824 10.09 5.49 35.93
C ASP A 824 8.82 4.99 35.17
N ASP A 825 8.74 5.22 33.84
CA ASP A 825 7.58 4.92 33.01
C ASP A 825 8.01 4.74 31.53
N ILE A 826 7.86 3.54 30.98
CA ILE A 826 8.29 3.13 29.61
C ILE A 826 7.17 3.40 28.56
N THR A 827 6.01 3.91 28.96
CA THR A 827 4.77 3.76 28.16
C THR A 827 4.60 4.66 26.92
N THR A 828 5.57 5.50 26.51
CA THR A 828 5.41 6.31 25.27
C THR A 828 6.72 6.61 24.53
N PRO A 829 6.98 6.00 23.35
CA PRO A 829 8.05 6.42 22.45
C PRO A 829 7.59 7.58 21.54
N PRO A 830 8.49 8.52 21.15
CA PRO A 830 8.19 9.63 20.23
C PRO A 830 8.00 9.23 18.74
N ALA A 831 8.04 7.94 18.40
CA ALA A 831 8.12 7.42 17.03
C ALA A 831 6.78 7.36 16.28
N ALA A 832 5.70 7.02 16.99
CA ALA A 832 4.37 6.82 16.39
C ALA A 832 3.78 8.11 15.81
N ASP A 833 4.31 9.28 16.17
CA ASP A 833 3.90 10.61 15.67
C ASP A 833 4.65 11.02 14.38
N PHE A 834 5.85 10.47 14.11
CA PHE A 834 6.75 10.98 13.04
C PHE A 834 6.77 10.12 11.76
N ALA A 835 6.86 8.78 11.88
CA ALA A 835 6.84 7.88 10.71
C ALA A 835 5.46 7.92 10.02
N THR A 836 4.41 7.96 10.84
CA THR A 836 3.04 8.28 10.43
C THR A 836 2.96 9.65 9.76
N GLU A 837 3.50 10.74 10.35
CA GLU A 837 3.46 12.07 9.73
C GLU A 837 4.08 12.10 8.33
N ARG A 838 5.18 11.37 8.06
CA ARG A 838 5.81 11.30 6.73
C ARG A 838 5.03 10.43 5.74
N LEU A 839 4.57 9.24 6.14
CA LEU A 839 3.67 8.40 5.34
C LEU A 839 2.36 9.14 5.01
N PHE A 840 1.81 9.91 5.95
CA PHE A 840 0.61 10.71 5.79
C PHE A 840 0.84 12.05 5.05
N ALA A 841 2.07 12.57 5.02
CA ALA A 841 2.45 13.75 4.26
C ALA A 841 2.59 13.44 2.76
N SER A 842 3.18 12.29 2.39
CA SER A 842 3.34 11.86 0.99
C SER A 842 2.01 11.45 0.34
N GLY A 843 1.04 10.94 1.12
CA GLY A 843 -0.32 10.64 0.65
C GLY A 843 -1.25 11.86 0.43
N ARG A 844 -0.91 13.04 0.96
CA ARG A 844 -1.66 14.28 0.72
C ARG A 844 -1.07 15.04 -0.45
N ALA A 845 -1.61 14.80 -1.65
CA ALA A 845 -1.68 15.87 -2.64
C ALA A 845 -2.32 17.11 -1.98
N GLU A 846 -1.48 18.11 -1.70
CA GLU A 846 -1.81 19.33 -0.96
C GLU A 846 -3.18 19.89 -1.40
N ARG A 847 -4.17 19.84 -0.51
CA ARG A 847 -5.32 20.74 -0.57
C ARG A 847 -5.11 21.85 0.45
N PRO A 848 -5.23 23.13 0.06
CA PRO A 848 -4.89 24.23 0.95
C PRO A 848 -5.86 24.27 2.15
N ARG A 849 -5.31 24.15 3.37
CA ARG A 849 -6.01 24.43 4.62
C ARG A 849 -6.45 25.90 4.64
N VAL A 850 -7.75 26.14 4.52
CA VAL A 850 -8.35 27.40 4.98
C VAL A 850 -8.56 27.26 6.48
N THR A 851 -7.82 28.06 7.24
CA THR A 851 -7.96 28.19 8.69
C THR A 851 -9.27 28.92 9.02
N GLU A 852 -10.11 28.34 9.89
CA GLU A 852 -11.02 29.16 10.69
C GLU A 852 -11.26 28.51 12.06
N LYS A 853 -11.08 29.31 13.10
CA LYS A 853 -11.15 28.96 14.52
C LYS A 853 -12.59 28.69 14.97
N ALA A 854 -12.71 27.62 15.76
CA ALA A 854 -13.67 27.28 16.81
C ALA A 854 -14.90 28.20 17.08
N GLY A 855 -16.06 27.55 17.11
CA GLY A 855 -17.26 27.97 17.82
C GLY A 855 -18.22 26.79 17.98
N SER A 856 -18.31 26.24 19.19
CA SER A 856 -19.09 25.07 19.60
C SER A 856 -20.61 25.29 19.58
N ALA A 857 -21.36 24.36 18.98
CA ALA A 857 -22.77 24.05 19.30
C ALA A 857 -23.23 22.74 18.61
N PRO A 858 -24.09 21.91 19.22
CA PRO A 858 -24.47 20.60 18.69
C PRO A 858 -25.53 20.76 17.60
N VAL A 859 -25.31 20.19 16.41
CA VAL A 859 -26.29 20.25 15.31
C VAL A 859 -26.85 18.87 15.02
N ARG A 860 -28.15 18.76 15.30
CA ARG A 860 -29.08 17.69 14.92
C ARG A 860 -28.96 17.35 13.43
N GLY A 861 -29.07 16.05 13.15
CA GLY A 861 -29.03 15.48 11.81
C GLY A 861 -30.09 16.01 10.83
N GLY A 862 -29.80 15.70 9.56
CA GLY A 862 -30.71 15.86 8.44
C GLY A 862 -30.50 17.15 7.65
N ALA A 863 -29.59 17.13 6.68
CA ALA A 863 -29.74 17.72 5.33
C ALA A 863 -28.38 17.93 4.66
N LEU A 864 -27.83 16.90 4.01
CA LEU A 864 -26.76 17.11 3.02
C LEU A 864 -26.92 16.11 1.86
N LEU A 865 -28.00 16.25 1.08
CA LEU A 865 -28.19 15.44 -0.14
C LEU A 865 -28.90 16.21 -1.27
N LEU A 866 -28.88 17.55 -1.25
CA LEU A 866 -29.65 18.36 -2.20
C LEU A 866 -28.94 19.61 -2.75
N ALA A 867 -27.60 19.60 -2.83
CA ALA A 867 -26.83 20.75 -3.33
C ALA A 867 -26.29 20.62 -4.78
N LEU A 868 -26.57 19.54 -5.51
CA LEU A 868 -26.06 19.35 -6.88
C LEU A 868 -27.09 19.54 -8.02
N LEU A 869 -28.30 20.07 -7.72
CA LEU A 869 -29.38 20.15 -8.72
C LEU A 869 -29.84 21.57 -9.12
N VAL A 870 -29.14 22.65 -8.76
CA VAL A 870 -29.56 24.01 -9.17
C VAL A 870 -28.38 24.84 -9.69
N LEU A 871 -28.12 24.74 -10.99
CA LEU A 871 -27.43 25.77 -11.76
C LEU A 871 -28.45 26.77 -12.32
N PRO A 872 -28.46 28.06 -11.93
CA PRO A 872 -29.21 29.07 -12.66
C PRO A 872 -28.38 29.51 -13.87
N LEU A 873 -28.85 29.18 -15.07
CA LEU A 873 -28.43 29.79 -16.33
C LEU A 873 -28.81 31.28 -16.33
N ALA A 874 -27.88 32.16 -15.97
CA ALA A 874 -27.98 33.60 -16.20
C ALA A 874 -27.02 34.02 -17.33
N VAL A 875 -27.52 34.00 -18.57
CA VAL A 875 -26.88 34.66 -19.71
C VAL A 875 -27.22 36.14 -19.65
N GLY A 876 -26.28 36.97 -19.23
CA GLY A 876 -26.37 38.42 -19.33
C GLY A 876 -25.87 38.93 -20.67
N VAL A 877 -26.76 39.44 -21.53
CA VAL A 877 -26.46 40.54 -22.48
C VAL A 877 -27.72 41.36 -22.72
N ARG A 878 -27.74 42.61 -22.22
CA ARG A 878 -28.44 43.73 -22.87
C ARG A 878 -27.65 45.03 -22.66
N ARG A 879 -27.09 45.54 -23.76
CA ARG A 879 -26.70 46.94 -23.93
C ARG A 879 -27.97 47.81 -24.07
N GLY A 880 -27.96 48.97 -23.43
CA GLY A 880 -28.89 50.08 -23.66
C GLY A 880 -28.22 51.39 -23.24
N LEU A 881 -27.87 52.22 -24.23
CA LEU A 881 -27.20 53.53 -24.16
C LEU A 881 -28.13 54.67 -23.66
N ARG A 882 -27.47 55.79 -23.28
CA ARG A 882 -27.88 57.21 -23.06
C ARG A 882 -27.87 57.62 -21.58
N HIS A 883 -27.33 58.76 -21.14
CA HIS A 883 -26.83 60.01 -21.74
C HIS A 883 -25.72 60.64 -20.84
N GLU A 884 -24.87 61.48 -21.46
CA GLU A 884 -23.84 62.44 -20.99
C GLU A 884 -24.20 63.35 -19.78
N PRO A 885 -23.24 64.13 -19.22
CA PRO A 885 -21.86 64.45 -19.68
C PRO A 885 -20.72 63.86 -18.86
#